data_AF-A0A914SPM9-F1
#
_entry.id   AF-A0A914SPM9-F1
#
_cell.length_a   1.000
_cell.length_b   1.000
_cell.length_c   1.000
_cell.angle_alpha   90.00
_cell.angle_beta   90.00
_cell.angle_gamma   90.00
#
_symmetry.space_group_name_H-M   'P 1'
#
loop_
_entity.id
_entity.type
_entity.pdbx_description
1 polymer ?
#
loop_
_entity_poly.entity_id
_entity_poly.type
_entity_poly.pdbx_seq_one_letter_code
_entity_poly.pdbx_strand_id
1 'polypeptide(L)'
;MANELNSDYFIGNETSAEIDGFQTLDIKPPPVPHCFAVNGVVSTLLAIFGLIGNFLLVHQIYHTRYFSRRLACHLVMLCCWDMALLFSCLFTYGISCLYYGIIPFVGIVAYLLYFFQPFASFCITGTIWQVLAITVERYMAVSRPLEQRTRNAQFSVKIIITGIVVFAAFLNMTPMIFEHELTDCYEMMPNHDYKIRTMIIPKPVIYVQYYAILVHLVPDIIFRAPTPIILIAILTVRTLQICSNRTIGMQTIHARRNVPYMLTILNIKFILCNTLYMFNTILMEVLGYGGKVSSTQTELEIKQYLQSLYLTDFSNMLLAIHSATNWLIFYHWPSLTKTKKYSNLTLTSHNNSKTQIIDPESAELLLSRFSANKRRICTEMLSTLCMDAPHIASLCVGMDYSQCKTKEHFAQHIKIQKHGAQLADIIEGVLLSLTNKNSSTGEIREHCRSIGYQHYEINLHCSAQNFKLVRDVLVLAITQSNYPKWHGSKVYQSGTANLQKTFIKVFNFALREMKSGALCAVVDASHPHLRQKSVDRTSSSKIYDKVNTVTLPKKPGILRTCESLSFMFPRAPSVELQTPTTTSTSPPGSRDSRSMPHSTGKSHSLDTEDRTFTNGFLSQPNAVSIYDLDQLKFTDCCNGKTYVI
;
A
#
# COMPACT_ATOMS: atom_id res chain seq x y z
N MET A 1 -26.59 49.12 -67.50
CA MET A 1 -25.95 47.82 -67.24
C MET A 1 -26.75 47.19 -66.10
N ALA A 2 -27.61 46.20 -66.34
CA ALA A 2 -27.38 44.89 -66.98
C ALA A 2 -26.55 43.98 -66.05
N ASN A 3 -27.00 42.82 -65.57
CA ASN A 3 -28.20 42.00 -65.88
C ASN A 3 -28.80 41.42 -64.56
N GLU A 4 -30.11 41.17 -64.44
CA GLU A 4 -30.86 39.96 -64.88
C GLU A 4 -30.28 38.64 -64.30
N LEU A 5 -31.06 37.68 -63.76
CA LEU A 5 -32.46 37.32 -64.06
C LEU A 5 -33.23 36.71 -62.84
N ASN A 6 -34.54 36.52 -63.04
CA ASN A 6 -35.57 35.96 -62.16
C ASN A 6 -35.21 34.64 -61.43
N SER A 7 -35.91 34.38 -60.33
CA SER A 7 -36.68 33.13 -60.19
C SER A 7 -37.97 33.39 -59.43
N ASP A 8 -39.10 33.07 -60.06
CA ASP A 8 -40.45 33.25 -59.51
C ASP A 8 -41.08 31.90 -59.16
N TYR A 9 -42.11 31.96 -58.32
CA TYR A 9 -43.09 30.91 -58.00
C TYR A 9 -43.02 29.57 -58.77
N PHE A 10 -42.83 28.47 -58.04
CA PHE A 10 -43.48 27.20 -58.38
C PHE A 10 -44.00 26.48 -57.13
N ILE A 11 -45.32 26.34 -57.02
CA ILE A 11 -45.97 25.49 -56.01
C ILE A 11 -46.13 24.09 -56.63
N GLY A 12 -45.20 23.20 -56.32
CA GLY A 12 -45.25 21.79 -56.73
C GLY A 12 -45.98 20.92 -55.71
N ASN A 13 -47.24 20.58 -55.98
CA ASN A 13 -47.86 19.40 -55.36
C ASN A 13 -47.33 18.16 -56.08
N GLU A 14 -46.26 17.54 -55.58
CA GLU A 14 -45.87 16.21 -56.03
C GLU A 14 -46.46 15.13 -55.12
N THR A 15 -47.21 14.23 -55.75
CA THR A 15 -47.96 13.15 -55.14
C THR A 15 -47.09 11.95 -54.80
N SER A 16 -47.53 11.16 -53.82
CA SER A 16 -46.95 9.87 -53.43
C SER A 16 -46.50 8.99 -54.60
N ALA A 17 -45.19 8.82 -54.76
CA ALA A 17 -44.55 7.85 -55.65
C ALA A 17 -43.22 7.37 -55.05
N GLU A 18 -42.83 6.14 -55.37
CA GLU A 18 -41.51 5.52 -55.12
C GLU A 18 -40.90 5.67 -53.70
N ILE A 19 -41.47 4.94 -52.74
CA ILE A 19 -40.71 4.42 -51.57
C ILE A 19 -40.37 2.93 -51.80
N ASP A 20 -39.94 2.60 -53.03
CA ASP A 20 -39.49 1.25 -53.46
C ASP A 20 -38.00 1.29 -53.88
N GLY A 21 -37.18 1.98 -53.08
CA GLY A 21 -35.77 2.24 -53.39
C GLY A 21 -34.78 1.99 -52.24
N PHE A 22 -35.25 1.63 -51.04
CA PHE A 22 -34.35 1.33 -49.93
C PHE A 22 -33.79 -0.09 -50.05
N GLN A 23 -32.83 -0.27 -50.96
CA GLN A 23 -32.04 -1.51 -51.02
C GLN A 23 -31.46 -1.78 -49.64
N THR A 24 -31.94 -2.85 -49.01
CA THR A 24 -31.35 -3.41 -47.78
C THR A 24 -29.96 -3.90 -48.15
N LEU A 25 -28.97 -3.01 -47.99
CA LEU A 25 -27.57 -3.27 -48.28
C LEU A 25 -27.17 -4.49 -47.43
N ASP A 26 -26.92 -5.62 -48.08
CA ASP A 26 -26.68 -6.92 -47.43
C ASP A 26 -25.28 -6.94 -46.81
N ILE A 27 -25.13 -6.13 -45.76
CA ILE A 27 -23.97 -6.05 -44.88
C ILE A 27 -23.98 -7.34 -44.07
N LYS A 28 -23.55 -8.41 -44.73
CA LYS A 28 -23.31 -9.74 -44.15
C LYS A 28 -22.62 -9.55 -42.79
N PRO A 29 -23.31 -9.83 -41.67
CA PRO A 29 -22.89 -9.33 -40.37
C PRO A 29 -21.48 -9.85 -40.02
N PRO A 30 -20.67 -9.09 -39.26
CA PRO A 30 -19.35 -9.53 -38.83
C PRO A 30 -19.47 -10.91 -38.19
N PRO A 31 -18.58 -11.86 -38.53
CA PRO A 31 -18.86 -13.27 -38.39
C PRO A 31 -19.19 -13.64 -36.93
N VAL A 32 -20.47 -13.93 -36.71
CA VAL A 32 -21.11 -14.28 -35.43
C VAL A 32 -20.24 -15.13 -34.48
N PRO A 33 -19.51 -16.18 -34.94
CA PRO A 33 -18.56 -16.91 -34.09
C PRO A 33 -17.56 -16.06 -33.30
N HIS A 34 -17.13 -14.87 -33.76
CA HIS A 34 -16.13 -14.08 -32.99
C HIS A 34 -16.71 -13.52 -31.69
N CYS A 35 -17.85 -12.81 -31.76
CA CYS A 35 -18.49 -12.23 -30.56
C CYS A 35 -18.90 -13.34 -29.58
N PHE A 36 -19.49 -14.42 -30.10
CA PHE A 36 -19.87 -15.58 -29.30
C PHE A 36 -18.65 -16.26 -28.62
N ALA A 37 -17.56 -16.50 -29.35
CA ALA A 37 -16.39 -17.19 -28.81
C ALA A 37 -15.59 -16.32 -27.83
N VAL A 38 -15.33 -15.04 -28.15
CA VAL A 38 -14.45 -14.17 -27.35
C VAL A 38 -15.21 -13.50 -26.20
N ASN A 39 -16.32 -12.82 -26.52
CA ASN A 39 -17.08 -12.04 -25.54
C ASN A 39 -18.05 -12.92 -24.74
N GLY A 40 -18.54 -14.02 -25.34
CA GLY A 40 -19.28 -15.06 -24.63
C GLY A 40 -18.36 -16.04 -23.91
N VAL A 41 -17.81 -17.02 -24.64
CA VAL A 41 -17.14 -18.21 -24.06
C VAL A 41 -15.86 -17.87 -23.31
N VAL A 42 -14.88 -17.21 -23.93
CA VAL A 42 -13.58 -16.91 -23.31
C VAL A 42 -13.76 -16.00 -22.09
N SER A 43 -14.54 -14.93 -22.22
CA SER A 43 -14.79 -13.99 -21.11
C SER A 43 -15.54 -14.65 -19.94
N THR A 44 -16.48 -15.57 -20.20
CA THR A 44 -17.17 -16.34 -19.15
C THR A 44 -16.22 -17.28 -18.40
N LEU A 45 -15.40 -18.07 -19.12
CA LEU A 45 -14.41 -18.96 -18.50
C LEU A 45 -13.40 -18.18 -17.66
N LEU A 46 -12.96 -17.03 -18.17
CA LEU A 46 -12.02 -16.13 -17.51
C LEU A 46 -12.60 -15.48 -16.25
N ALA A 47 -13.87 -15.06 -16.28
CA ALA A 47 -14.58 -14.55 -15.12
C ALA A 47 -14.71 -15.62 -14.02
N ILE A 48 -15.11 -16.84 -14.36
CA ILE A 48 -15.21 -17.97 -13.41
C ILE A 48 -13.83 -18.27 -12.78
N PHE A 49 -12.79 -18.40 -13.61
CA PHE A 49 -11.42 -18.62 -13.14
C PHE A 49 -10.93 -17.51 -12.19
N GLY A 50 -11.19 -16.25 -12.55
CA GLY A 50 -10.79 -15.10 -11.77
C GLY A 50 -11.56 -14.90 -10.46
N LEU A 51 -12.86 -15.21 -10.45
CA LEU A 51 -13.70 -15.19 -9.24
C LEU A 51 -13.22 -16.25 -8.23
N ILE A 52 -13.04 -17.49 -8.69
CA ILE A 52 -12.50 -18.59 -7.85
C ILE A 52 -11.11 -18.24 -7.32
N GLY A 53 -10.22 -17.76 -8.18
CA GLY A 53 -8.84 -17.42 -7.83
C GLY A 53 -8.72 -16.28 -6.81
N ASN A 54 -9.49 -15.20 -7.00
CA ASN A 54 -9.52 -14.09 -6.04
C ASN A 54 -10.17 -14.49 -4.71
N PHE A 55 -11.23 -15.30 -4.72
CA PHE A 55 -11.81 -15.86 -3.49
C PHE A 55 -10.79 -16.72 -2.72
N LEU A 56 -10.06 -17.61 -3.40
CA LEU A 56 -9.01 -18.43 -2.81
C LEU A 56 -7.87 -17.59 -2.21
N LEU A 57 -7.49 -16.49 -2.87
CA LEU A 57 -6.49 -15.56 -2.32
C LEU A 57 -7.02 -14.79 -1.11
N VAL A 58 -8.27 -14.29 -1.13
CA VAL A 58 -8.88 -13.64 0.04
C VAL A 58 -8.94 -14.60 1.23
N HIS A 59 -9.37 -15.85 1.02
CA HIS A 59 -9.35 -16.90 2.04
C HIS A 59 -7.93 -17.16 2.57
N GLN A 60 -6.93 -17.24 1.68
CA GLN A 60 -5.52 -17.38 2.08
C GLN A 60 -5.03 -16.17 2.90
N ILE A 61 -5.42 -14.93 2.57
CA ILE A 61 -5.01 -13.73 3.29
C ILE A 61 -5.64 -13.68 4.70
N TYR A 62 -6.90 -14.12 4.85
CA TYR A 62 -7.54 -14.22 6.17
C TYR A 62 -6.92 -15.33 7.04
N HIS A 63 -6.67 -16.51 6.47
CA HIS A 63 -6.15 -17.65 7.24
C HIS A 63 -4.63 -17.56 7.49
N THR A 64 -3.84 -16.96 6.59
CA THR A 64 -2.38 -16.90 6.70
C THR A 64 -1.87 -15.51 7.08
N ARG A 65 -1.14 -15.42 8.20
CA ARG A 65 -0.44 -14.19 8.63
C ARG A 65 0.85 -13.93 7.82
N TYR A 66 0.87 -14.28 6.53
CA TYR A 66 2.03 -14.15 5.65
C TYR A 66 2.29 -12.70 5.24
N PHE A 67 1.22 -11.92 5.05
CA PHE A 67 1.31 -10.50 4.72
C PHE A 67 1.13 -9.61 5.96
N SER A 68 1.76 -8.43 5.95
CA SER A 68 1.49 -7.39 6.95
C SER A 68 0.02 -6.95 6.88
N ARG A 69 -0.64 -6.80 8.04
CA ARG A 69 -2.07 -6.43 8.17
C ARG A 69 -2.49 -5.25 7.27
N ARG A 70 -1.60 -4.27 7.09
CA ARG A 70 -1.82 -3.09 6.24
C ARG A 70 -1.84 -3.44 4.74
N LEU A 71 -0.88 -4.23 4.27
CA LEU A 71 -0.88 -4.77 2.90
C LEU A 71 -2.06 -5.71 2.67
N ALA A 72 -2.33 -6.60 3.63
CA ALA A 72 -3.42 -7.57 3.56
C ALA A 72 -4.78 -6.88 3.30
N CYS A 73 -5.03 -5.75 3.98
CA CYS A 73 -6.23 -4.95 3.77
C CYS A 73 -6.34 -4.42 2.33
N HIS A 74 -5.26 -3.87 1.77
CA HIS A 74 -5.23 -3.37 0.39
C HIS A 74 -5.31 -4.50 -0.66
N LEU A 75 -4.71 -5.66 -0.40
CA LEU A 75 -4.81 -6.83 -1.29
C LEU A 75 -6.21 -7.46 -1.27
N VAL A 76 -6.87 -7.52 -0.11
CA VAL A 76 -8.28 -7.97 -0.04
C VAL A 76 -9.18 -7.01 -0.80
N MET A 77 -9.00 -5.68 -0.66
CA MET A 77 -9.75 -4.71 -1.45
C MET A 77 -9.48 -4.84 -2.95
N LEU A 78 -8.22 -5.06 -3.37
CA LEU A 78 -7.89 -5.31 -4.78
C LEU A 78 -8.63 -6.54 -5.31
N CYS A 79 -8.65 -7.65 -4.56
CA CYS A 79 -9.44 -8.83 -4.92
C CYS A 79 -10.95 -8.54 -4.94
N CYS A 80 -11.48 -7.68 -4.06
CA CYS A 80 -12.89 -7.27 -4.11
C CYS A 80 -13.20 -6.46 -5.38
N TRP A 81 -12.34 -5.54 -5.80
CA TRP A 81 -12.48 -4.81 -7.06
C TRP A 81 -12.37 -5.75 -8.27
N ASP A 82 -11.39 -6.65 -8.29
CA ASP A 82 -11.21 -7.65 -9.35
C ASP A 82 -12.45 -8.58 -9.46
N MET A 83 -12.99 -9.05 -8.33
CA MET A 83 -14.21 -9.87 -8.33
C MET A 83 -15.44 -9.09 -8.81
N ALA A 84 -15.62 -7.83 -8.38
CA ALA A 84 -16.75 -7.01 -8.79
C ALA A 84 -16.70 -6.65 -10.29
N LEU A 85 -15.50 -6.38 -10.84
CA LEU A 85 -15.31 -6.16 -12.27
C LEU A 85 -15.59 -7.42 -13.08
N LEU A 86 -15.07 -8.58 -12.67
CA LEU A 86 -15.33 -9.85 -13.37
C LEU A 86 -16.80 -10.27 -13.31
N PHE A 87 -17.49 -10.01 -12.19
CA PHE A 87 -18.93 -10.17 -12.07
C PHE A 87 -19.66 -9.26 -13.06
N SER A 88 -19.28 -7.98 -13.15
CA SER A 88 -19.83 -7.03 -14.14
C SER A 88 -19.67 -7.56 -15.57
N CYS A 89 -18.45 -7.95 -15.97
CA CYS A 89 -18.16 -8.48 -17.30
C CYS A 89 -18.93 -9.78 -17.62
N LEU A 90 -19.19 -10.62 -16.60
CA LEU A 90 -20.00 -11.83 -16.75
C LEU A 90 -21.47 -11.49 -17.08
N PHE A 91 -22.04 -10.45 -16.47
CA PHE A 91 -23.42 -10.03 -16.76
C PHE A 91 -23.54 -9.19 -18.04
N THR A 92 -22.62 -8.27 -18.32
CA THR A 92 -22.70 -7.42 -19.53
C THR A 92 -22.37 -8.19 -20.80
N TYR A 93 -21.26 -8.95 -20.80
CA TYR A 93 -20.72 -9.61 -22.00
C TYR A 93 -20.95 -11.11 -21.97
N GLY A 94 -20.51 -11.80 -20.91
CA GLY A 94 -20.49 -13.27 -20.86
C GLY A 94 -21.85 -13.93 -21.10
N ILE A 95 -22.82 -13.63 -20.23
CA ILE A 95 -24.18 -14.18 -20.30
C ILE A 95 -24.93 -13.64 -21.52
N SER A 96 -24.85 -12.34 -21.81
CA SER A 96 -25.53 -11.71 -22.95
C SER A 96 -25.11 -12.32 -24.30
N CYS A 97 -23.80 -12.41 -24.56
CA CYS A 97 -23.28 -13.00 -25.80
C CYS A 97 -23.53 -14.50 -25.87
N LEU A 98 -23.52 -15.23 -24.76
CA LEU A 98 -23.81 -16.67 -24.74
C LEU A 98 -25.28 -16.97 -25.06
N TYR A 99 -26.22 -16.14 -24.57
CA TYR A 99 -27.65 -16.34 -24.76
C TYR A 99 -28.16 -15.82 -26.12
N TYR A 100 -27.71 -14.63 -26.55
CA TYR A 100 -28.21 -13.95 -27.75
C TYR A 100 -27.28 -14.03 -28.97
N GLY A 101 -26.03 -14.49 -28.82
CA GLY A 101 -25.00 -14.52 -29.88
C GLY A 101 -24.39 -13.16 -30.22
N ILE A 102 -25.19 -12.09 -30.14
CA ILE A 102 -24.84 -10.68 -30.27
C ILE A 102 -25.45 -9.96 -29.05
N ILE A 103 -24.83 -8.90 -28.52
CA ILE A 103 -25.36 -8.13 -27.38
C ILE A 103 -26.61 -7.35 -27.82
N PRO A 104 -27.81 -7.58 -27.26
CA PRO A 104 -28.98 -6.77 -27.55
C PRO A 104 -29.07 -5.57 -26.62
N PHE A 105 -29.36 -4.38 -27.15
CA PHE A 105 -29.59 -3.15 -26.38
C PHE A 105 -31.01 -3.03 -25.82
N VAL A 106 -31.78 -4.12 -25.81
CA VAL A 106 -33.23 -4.13 -25.64
C VAL A 106 -33.67 -5.31 -24.73
N GLY A 107 -34.66 -5.07 -23.86
CA GLY A 107 -35.18 -6.03 -22.89
C GLY A 107 -34.31 -6.12 -21.63
N ILE A 108 -34.22 -7.30 -21.01
CA ILE A 108 -33.50 -7.48 -19.74
C ILE A 108 -32.01 -7.09 -19.81
N VAL A 109 -31.38 -7.21 -20.98
CA VAL A 109 -29.98 -6.81 -21.18
C VAL A 109 -29.81 -5.28 -21.15
N ALA A 110 -30.83 -4.50 -21.51
CA ALA A 110 -30.80 -3.04 -21.33
C ALA A 110 -30.61 -2.68 -19.84
N TYR A 111 -31.35 -3.33 -18.94
CA TYR A 111 -31.16 -3.15 -17.49
C TYR A 111 -29.77 -3.63 -17.01
N LEU A 112 -29.27 -4.75 -17.52
CA LEU A 112 -27.94 -5.25 -17.16
C LEU A 112 -26.83 -4.29 -17.61
N LEU A 113 -26.88 -3.78 -18.83
CA LEU A 113 -25.93 -2.79 -19.33
C LEU A 113 -26.03 -1.48 -18.53
N TYR A 114 -27.25 -0.97 -18.31
CA TYR A 114 -27.51 0.25 -17.55
C TYR A 114 -26.87 0.22 -16.15
N PHE A 115 -26.99 -0.87 -15.40
CA PHE A 115 -26.39 -0.97 -14.06
C PHE A 115 -24.93 -1.45 -14.05
N PHE A 116 -24.55 -2.46 -14.84
CA PHE A 116 -23.22 -3.06 -14.75
C PHE A 116 -22.13 -2.34 -15.56
N GLN A 117 -22.47 -1.56 -16.59
CA GLN A 117 -21.49 -0.76 -17.34
C GLN A 117 -20.84 0.36 -16.48
N PRO A 118 -21.58 1.25 -15.79
CA PRO A 118 -20.97 2.22 -14.89
C PRO A 118 -20.32 1.55 -13.66
N PHE A 119 -20.86 0.41 -13.20
CA PHE A 119 -20.26 -0.38 -12.12
C PHE A 119 -18.91 -1.02 -12.52
N ALA A 120 -18.74 -1.43 -13.77
CA ALA A 120 -17.45 -1.87 -14.31
C ALA A 120 -16.42 -0.71 -14.31
N SER A 121 -16.79 0.47 -14.83
CA SER A 121 -15.91 1.66 -14.83
C SER A 121 -15.54 2.13 -13.41
N PHE A 122 -16.50 2.06 -12.48
CA PHE A 122 -16.29 2.24 -11.05
C PHE A 122 -15.25 1.26 -10.48
N CYS A 123 -15.37 -0.05 -10.78
CA CYS A 123 -14.41 -1.06 -10.31
C CYS A 123 -13.02 -0.89 -10.94
N ILE A 124 -12.93 -0.53 -12.23
CA ILE A 124 -11.68 -0.18 -12.92
C ILE A 124 -11.00 0.99 -12.19
N THR A 125 -11.74 2.06 -11.92
CA THR A 125 -11.26 3.24 -11.18
C THR A 125 -10.82 2.87 -9.76
N GLY A 126 -11.59 2.03 -9.06
CA GLY A 126 -11.24 1.47 -7.75
C GLY A 126 -9.91 0.71 -7.77
N THR A 127 -9.71 -0.18 -8.74
CA THR A 127 -8.45 -0.91 -8.94
C THR A 127 -7.27 0.02 -9.24
N ILE A 128 -7.44 1.01 -10.14
CA ILE A 128 -6.39 1.98 -10.48
C ILE A 128 -5.88 2.71 -9.24
N TRP A 129 -6.79 3.28 -8.44
CA TRP A 129 -6.44 4.01 -7.22
C TRP A 129 -5.96 3.08 -6.10
N GLN A 130 -6.45 1.84 -6.03
CA GLN A 130 -5.97 0.85 -5.08
C GLN A 130 -4.52 0.39 -5.38
N VAL A 131 -4.15 0.21 -6.65
CA VAL A 131 -2.77 -0.09 -7.08
C VAL A 131 -1.85 1.11 -6.85
N LEU A 132 -2.31 2.34 -7.11
CA LEU A 132 -1.58 3.55 -6.77
C LEU A 132 -1.32 3.66 -5.25
N ALA A 133 -2.34 3.45 -4.41
CA ALA A 133 -2.19 3.47 -2.95
C ALA A 133 -1.20 2.42 -2.45
N ILE A 134 -1.27 1.18 -2.98
CA ILE A 134 -0.30 0.11 -2.70
C ILE A 134 1.12 0.56 -3.08
N THR A 135 1.28 1.20 -4.24
CA THR A 135 2.58 1.66 -4.76
C THR A 135 3.16 2.80 -3.91
N VAL A 136 2.35 3.78 -3.51
CA VAL A 136 2.75 4.88 -2.61
C VAL A 136 3.17 4.33 -1.25
N GLU A 137 2.41 3.41 -0.65
CA GLU A 137 2.79 2.81 0.64
C GLU A 137 4.10 2.03 0.57
N ARG A 138 4.42 1.43 -0.59
CA ARG A 138 5.69 0.73 -0.82
C ARG A 138 6.85 1.69 -1.03
N TYR A 139 6.66 2.73 -1.84
CA TYR A 139 7.64 3.77 -2.01
C TYR A 139 8.00 4.42 -0.66
N MET A 140 7.02 4.74 0.18
CA MET A 140 7.26 5.28 1.53
C MET A 140 7.95 4.26 2.46
N ALA A 141 7.51 3.00 2.49
CA ALA A 141 8.14 1.95 3.30
C ALA A 141 9.61 1.68 2.93
N VAL A 142 9.96 1.82 1.65
CA VAL A 142 11.33 1.66 1.16
C VAL A 142 12.13 2.94 1.37
N SER A 143 11.66 4.10 0.91
CA SER A 143 12.40 5.36 1.00
C SER A 143 12.63 5.81 2.45
N ARG A 144 11.57 5.88 3.27
CA ARG A 144 11.58 6.49 4.61
C ARG A 144 10.99 5.56 5.70
N PRO A 145 11.68 4.46 6.07
CA PRO A 145 11.15 3.44 6.97
C PRO A 145 10.87 3.92 8.42
N LEU A 146 11.46 5.04 8.86
CA LEU A 146 11.17 5.66 10.16
C LEU A 146 9.89 6.50 10.10
N GLU A 147 9.74 7.34 9.08
CA GLU A 147 8.53 8.14 8.85
C GLU A 147 7.31 7.25 8.59
N GLN A 148 7.50 6.12 7.89
CA GLN A 148 6.49 5.07 7.76
C GLN A 148 5.92 4.63 9.12
N ARG A 149 6.75 4.57 10.16
CA ARG A 149 6.35 4.10 11.50
C ARG A 149 5.55 5.17 12.26
N THR A 150 5.88 6.45 12.12
CA THR A 150 5.12 7.56 12.73
C THR A 150 3.81 7.81 11.98
N ARG A 151 3.85 7.91 10.65
CA ARG A 151 2.67 8.12 9.79
C ARG A 151 1.64 6.99 9.90
N ASN A 152 2.08 5.76 10.18
CA ASN A 152 1.18 4.62 10.41
C ASN A 152 0.34 4.74 11.70
N ALA A 153 0.68 5.65 12.63
CA ALA A 153 -0.18 5.99 13.76
C ALA A 153 -1.26 7.04 13.41
N GLN A 154 -1.06 7.83 12.36
CA GLN A 154 -1.95 8.92 11.96
C GLN A 154 -2.96 8.50 10.89
N PHE A 155 -2.51 7.86 9.80
CA PHE A 155 -3.37 7.53 8.66
C PHE A 155 -3.85 6.08 8.68
N SER A 156 -5.10 5.92 9.13
CA SER A 156 -5.84 4.66 9.09
C SER A 156 -6.10 4.20 7.66
N VAL A 157 -5.76 2.94 7.38
CA VAL A 157 -5.95 2.30 6.06
C VAL A 157 -7.41 2.36 5.60
N LYS A 158 -8.36 2.29 6.56
CA LYS A 158 -9.80 2.38 6.28
C LYS A 158 -10.17 3.70 5.59
N ILE A 159 -9.60 4.83 6.03
CA ILE A 159 -9.92 6.15 5.46
C ILE A 159 -9.46 6.23 4.00
N ILE A 160 -8.31 5.66 3.68
CA ILE A 160 -7.80 5.59 2.30
C ILE A 160 -8.75 4.75 1.43
N ILE A 161 -9.15 3.57 1.89
CA ILE A 161 -10.08 2.69 1.16
C ILE A 161 -11.45 3.36 0.96
N THR A 162 -12.05 3.91 2.02
CA THR A 162 -13.33 4.63 1.92
C THR A 162 -13.23 5.84 0.99
N GLY A 163 -12.12 6.57 1.02
CA GLY A 163 -11.85 7.65 0.07
C GLY A 163 -11.83 7.18 -1.39
N ILE A 164 -11.16 6.06 -1.67
CA ILE A 164 -11.15 5.45 -3.02
C ILE A 164 -12.56 5.03 -3.46
N VAL A 165 -13.34 4.39 -2.58
CA VAL A 165 -14.73 3.98 -2.87
C VAL A 165 -15.61 5.18 -3.19
N VAL A 166 -15.62 6.22 -2.35
CA VAL A 166 -16.46 7.42 -2.55
C VAL A 166 -16.03 8.17 -3.80
N PHE A 167 -14.72 8.32 -4.03
CA PHE A 167 -14.17 9.02 -5.18
C PHE A 167 -14.48 8.32 -6.51
N ALA A 168 -14.24 7.00 -6.57
CA ALA A 168 -14.55 6.22 -7.76
C ALA A 168 -16.07 6.23 -8.05
N ALA A 169 -16.92 6.13 -7.02
CA ALA A 169 -18.36 6.18 -7.19
C ALA A 169 -18.82 7.54 -7.74
N PHE A 170 -18.30 8.64 -7.17
CA PHE A 170 -18.60 10.00 -7.64
C PHE A 170 -18.21 10.19 -9.11
N LEU A 171 -17.05 9.72 -9.55
CA LEU A 171 -16.62 9.88 -10.95
C LEU A 171 -17.41 9.02 -11.95
N ASN A 172 -17.86 7.82 -11.57
CA ASN A 172 -18.40 6.84 -12.53
C ASN A 172 -19.92 6.67 -12.48
N MET A 173 -20.56 6.87 -11.33
CA MET A 173 -22.01 6.72 -11.18
C MET A 173 -22.77 8.04 -11.41
N THR A 174 -22.17 9.17 -11.02
CA THR A 174 -22.83 10.48 -11.14
C THR A 174 -23.15 10.86 -12.59
N PRO A 175 -22.22 10.77 -13.57
CA PRO A 175 -22.49 11.23 -14.94
C PRO A 175 -23.58 10.39 -15.60
N MET A 176 -23.53 9.08 -15.38
CA MET A 176 -24.43 8.10 -15.98
C MET A 176 -25.93 8.38 -15.71
N ILE A 177 -26.29 8.89 -14.53
CA ILE A 177 -27.66 9.28 -14.16
C ILE A 177 -28.16 10.48 -15.00
N PHE A 178 -27.27 11.41 -15.34
CA PHE A 178 -27.57 12.57 -16.17
C PHE A 178 -27.53 12.27 -17.68
N GLU A 179 -26.85 11.19 -18.07
CA GLU A 179 -26.56 10.84 -19.46
C GLU A 179 -27.55 9.82 -20.06
N HIS A 180 -28.00 8.85 -19.28
CA HIS A 180 -28.79 7.73 -19.79
C HIS A 180 -30.17 7.68 -19.15
N GLU A 181 -31.13 7.15 -19.89
CA GLU A 181 -32.45 6.78 -19.37
C GLU A 181 -32.90 5.44 -19.94
N LEU A 182 -33.73 4.74 -19.17
CA LEU A 182 -34.41 3.52 -19.58
C LEU A 182 -35.80 3.92 -20.04
N THR A 183 -36.07 3.70 -21.33
CA THR A 183 -37.33 4.09 -21.98
C THR A 183 -37.94 2.86 -22.64
N ASP A 184 -39.25 2.69 -22.54
CA ASP A 184 -39.94 1.62 -23.23
C ASP A 184 -40.09 1.91 -24.73
N CYS A 185 -39.67 0.94 -25.54
CA CYS A 185 -39.78 0.92 -26.98
C CYS A 185 -40.75 -0.17 -27.43
N TYR A 186 -41.24 -0.03 -28.66
CA TYR A 186 -42.23 -0.91 -29.26
C TYR A 186 -41.59 -1.71 -30.39
N GLU A 187 -41.64 -3.03 -30.27
CA GLU A 187 -41.25 -3.97 -31.32
C GLU A 187 -42.54 -4.51 -31.98
N MET A 188 -42.73 -4.24 -33.27
CA MET A 188 -43.85 -4.82 -34.02
C MET A 188 -43.52 -6.25 -34.45
N MET A 189 -44.38 -7.20 -34.08
CA MET A 189 -44.26 -8.60 -34.50
C MET A 189 -44.99 -8.83 -35.83
N PRO A 190 -44.64 -9.87 -36.62
CA PRO A 190 -45.28 -10.16 -37.91
C PRO A 190 -46.81 -10.33 -37.85
N ASN A 191 -47.34 -10.71 -36.68
CA ASN A 191 -48.77 -10.90 -36.43
C ASN A 191 -49.55 -9.59 -36.21
N HIS A 192 -48.92 -8.43 -36.38
CA HIS A 192 -49.45 -7.09 -36.05
C HIS A 192 -49.63 -6.82 -34.52
N ASP A 193 -49.33 -7.80 -33.67
CA ASP A 193 -49.11 -7.60 -32.24
C ASP A 193 -47.88 -6.71 -32.00
N TYR A 194 -47.96 -5.79 -31.04
CA TYR A 194 -46.81 -5.04 -30.52
C TYR A 194 -46.28 -5.66 -29.22
N LYS A 195 -44.96 -5.66 -29.06
CA LYS A 195 -44.29 -6.10 -27.83
C LYS A 195 -43.52 -4.93 -27.23
N ILE A 196 -43.93 -4.52 -26.04
CA ILE A 196 -43.20 -3.52 -25.26
C ILE A 196 -41.91 -4.15 -24.73
N ARG A 197 -40.78 -3.45 -24.90
CA ARG A 197 -39.49 -3.80 -24.33
C ARG A 197 -38.76 -2.52 -23.90
N THR A 198 -38.03 -2.53 -22.80
CA THR A 198 -37.19 -1.37 -22.42
C THR A 198 -35.88 -1.33 -23.21
N MET A 199 -35.44 -0.14 -23.63
CA MET A 199 -34.12 0.12 -24.21
C MET A 199 -33.39 1.22 -23.42
N ILE A 200 -32.06 1.30 -23.56
CA ILE A 200 -31.30 2.47 -23.06
C ILE A 200 -31.33 3.55 -24.14
N ILE A 201 -31.68 4.78 -23.78
CA ILE A 201 -31.58 5.95 -24.64
C ILE A 201 -30.52 6.92 -24.09
N PRO A 202 -29.58 7.42 -24.92
CA PRO A 202 -28.68 8.51 -24.57
C PRO A 202 -29.43 9.86 -24.60
N LYS A 203 -29.38 10.61 -23.50
CA LYS A 203 -29.97 11.95 -23.41
C LYS A 203 -29.22 12.94 -24.31
N PRO A 204 -29.90 13.98 -24.85
CA PRO A 204 -29.33 14.90 -25.83
C PRO A 204 -28.09 15.67 -25.34
N VAL A 205 -27.85 15.73 -24.01
CA VAL A 205 -26.66 16.34 -23.40
C VAL A 205 -25.34 15.71 -23.87
N ILE A 206 -25.33 14.41 -24.18
CA ILE A 206 -24.13 13.67 -24.61
C ILE A 206 -23.57 14.24 -25.93
N TYR A 207 -24.44 14.68 -26.84
CA TYR A 207 -24.03 15.23 -28.14
C TYR A 207 -23.41 16.63 -28.05
N VAL A 208 -23.47 17.28 -26.89
CA VAL A 208 -22.80 18.56 -26.65
C VAL A 208 -21.30 18.31 -26.45
N GLN A 209 -20.49 18.58 -27.47
CA GLN A 209 -19.04 18.29 -27.46
C GLN A 209 -18.30 18.84 -26.22
N TYR A 210 -18.70 20.00 -25.70
CA TYR A 210 -18.14 20.56 -24.46
C TYR A 210 -18.44 19.72 -23.22
N TYR A 211 -19.62 19.09 -23.14
CA TYR A 211 -19.98 18.16 -22.05
C TYR A 211 -19.08 16.92 -22.11
N ALA A 212 -18.98 16.27 -23.27
CA ALA A 212 -18.15 15.08 -23.43
C ALA A 212 -16.67 15.32 -23.08
N ILE A 213 -16.11 16.46 -23.49
CA ILE A 213 -14.72 16.85 -23.15
C ILE A 213 -14.57 17.09 -21.63
N LEU A 214 -15.52 17.79 -21.00
CA LEU A 214 -15.40 18.21 -19.60
C LEU A 214 -15.75 17.10 -18.60
N VAL A 215 -16.65 16.18 -18.95
CA VAL A 215 -17.20 15.15 -18.04
C VAL A 215 -16.62 13.75 -18.28
N HIS A 216 -16.26 13.40 -19.52
CA HIS A 216 -15.56 12.14 -19.78
C HIS A 216 -14.05 12.37 -19.89
N LEU A 217 -13.60 13.07 -20.94
CA LEU A 217 -12.19 13.10 -21.33
C LEU A 217 -11.27 13.69 -20.26
N VAL A 218 -11.64 14.83 -19.67
CA VAL A 218 -10.81 15.49 -18.63
C VAL A 218 -10.72 14.65 -17.34
N PRO A 219 -11.83 14.15 -16.75
CA PRO A 219 -11.76 13.23 -15.62
C PRO A 219 -10.99 11.94 -15.91
N ASP A 220 -11.12 11.36 -17.12
CA ASP A 220 -10.36 10.16 -17.47
C ASP A 220 -8.85 10.43 -17.56
N ILE A 221 -8.43 11.49 -18.23
CA ILE A 221 -7.01 11.89 -18.34
C ILE A 221 -6.37 12.12 -16.97
N ILE A 222 -7.09 12.77 -16.04
CA ILE A 222 -6.55 13.16 -14.74
C ILE A 222 -6.65 12.01 -13.72
N PHE A 223 -7.75 11.24 -13.72
CA PHE A 223 -8.07 10.30 -12.63
C PHE A 223 -8.11 8.83 -13.04
N ARG A 224 -8.14 8.49 -14.33
CA ARG A 224 -8.15 7.08 -14.80
C ARG A 224 -6.84 6.74 -15.53
N ALA A 225 -6.54 7.38 -16.65
CA ALA A 225 -5.28 7.25 -17.39
C ALA A 225 -5.10 8.43 -18.37
N PRO A 226 -3.89 9.04 -18.52
CA PRO A 226 -2.57 8.48 -18.18
C PRO A 226 -2.06 8.80 -16.77
N THR A 227 -2.57 9.83 -16.08
CA THR A 227 -1.90 10.42 -14.90
C THR A 227 -1.59 9.40 -13.78
N PRO A 228 -2.51 8.51 -13.36
CA PRO A 228 -2.21 7.48 -12.37
C PRO A 228 -1.18 6.45 -12.85
N ILE A 229 -1.19 6.08 -14.14
CA ILE A 229 -0.26 5.11 -14.73
C ILE A 229 1.17 5.65 -14.71
N ILE A 230 1.36 6.91 -15.12
CA ILE A 230 2.66 7.60 -15.09
C ILE A 230 3.19 7.68 -13.65
N LEU A 231 2.32 8.02 -12.68
CA LEU A 231 2.70 8.09 -11.27
C LEU A 231 3.10 6.72 -10.70
N ILE A 232 2.35 5.65 -11.02
CA ILE A 232 2.69 4.27 -10.65
C ILE A 232 4.04 3.87 -11.26
N ALA A 233 4.29 4.18 -12.54
CA ALA A 233 5.55 3.88 -13.20
C ALA A 233 6.75 4.59 -12.53
N ILE A 234 6.66 5.90 -12.31
CA ILE A 234 7.71 6.70 -11.65
C ILE A 234 8.00 6.18 -10.24
N LEU A 235 6.96 5.94 -9.44
CA LEU A 235 7.12 5.42 -8.07
C LEU A 235 7.69 4.00 -8.05
N THR A 236 7.34 3.16 -9.03
CA THR A 236 7.89 1.80 -9.17
C THR A 236 9.38 1.85 -9.51
N VAL A 237 9.79 2.66 -10.49
CA VAL A 237 11.21 2.83 -10.88
C VAL A 237 12.02 3.41 -9.71
N ARG A 238 11.52 4.46 -9.03
CA ARG A 238 12.19 5.03 -7.84
C ARG A 238 12.32 4.00 -6.71
N THR A 239 11.30 3.16 -6.50
CA THR A 239 11.34 2.08 -5.49
C THR A 239 12.40 1.02 -5.85
N LEU A 240 12.47 0.60 -7.11
CA LEU A 240 13.48 -0.35 -7.59
C LEU A 240 14.91 0.21 -7.47
N GLN A 241 15.13 1.48 -7.81
CA GLN A 241 16.43 2.14 -7.65
C GLN A 241 16.90 2.14 -6.19
N ILE A 242 16.02 2.52 -5.24
CA ILE A 242 16.36 2.54 -3.80
C ILE A 242 16.62 1.12 -3.27
N CYS A 243 15.89 0.11 -3.75
CA CYS A 243 16.15 -1.29 -3.42
C CYS A 243 17.51 -1.78 -3.96
N SER A 244 17.82 -1.48 -5.22
CA SER A 244 19.08 -1.89 -5.88
C SER A 244 20.29 -1.28 -5.16
N ASN A 245 20.28 0.04 -4.93
CA ASN A 245 21.37 0.76 -4.25
C ASN A 245 21.66 0.24 -2.83
N ARG A 246 20.65 -0.32 -2.13
CA ARG A 246 20.81 -0.93 -0.80
C ARG A 246 21.25 -2.40 -0.83
N THR A 247 21.22 -3.06 -1.99
CA THR A 247 21.55 -4.49 -2.12
C THR A 247 23.06 -4.72 -2.22
N ILE A 248 23.83 -3.72 -2.65
CA ILE A 248 25.27 -3.79 -2.93
C ILE A 248 26.13 -4.18 -1.69
N GLY A 249 25.62 -3.98 -0.46
CA GLY A 249 26.39 -4.18 0.77
C GLY A 249 26.00 -5.37 1.67
N MET A 250 24.98 -6.19 1.34
CA MET A 250 24.48 -7.21 2.27
C MET A 250 24.06 -8.52 1.58
N GLN A 251 24.86 -9.56 1.77
CA GLN A 251 24.66 -10.90 1.21
C GLN A 251 23.30 -11.52 1.57
N THR A 252 22.60 -11.97 0.52
CA THR A 252 21.80 -13.22 0.48
C THR A 252 20.97 -13.59 1.72
N ILE A 253 20.20 -12.65 2.30
CA ILE A 253 19.13 -12.97 3.26
C ILE A 253 17.94 -13.60 2.50
N HIS A 254 18.15 -14.88 2.13
CA HIS A 254 17.26 -15.89 1.56
C HIS A 254 16.09 -15.45 0.65
N ALA A 255 16.12 -15.95 -0.59
CA ALA A 255 15.09 -15.79 -1.62
C ALA A 255 13.76 -16.53 -1.32
N ARG A 256 13.14 -16.31 -0.16
CA ARG A 256 11.81 -16.87 0.19
C ARG A 256 10.68 -15.88 -0.17
N ARG A 257 10.59 -15.59 -1.47
CA ARG A 257 9.66 -14.65 -2.14
C ARG A 257 9.77 -13.20 -1.64
N ASN A 258 10.52 -12.40 -2.40
CA ASN A 258 10.58 -10.94 -2.21
C ASN A 258 9.20 -10.32 -2.48
N VAL A 259 8.43 -10.02 -1.43
CA VAL A 259 7.17 -9.29 -1.54
C VAL A 259 7.28 -8.01 -2.39
N PRO A 260 8.36 -7.20 -2.34
CA PRO A 260 8.54 -6.08 -3.27
C PRO A 260 8.51 -6.49 -4.76
N TYR A 261 9.12 -7.62 -5.13
CA TYR A 261 9.16 -8.10 -6.52
C TYR A 261 7.78 -8.55 -7.02
N MET A 262 6.99 -9.19 -6.15
CA MET A 262 5.59 -9.56 -6.45
C MET A 262 4.74 -8.32 -6.77
N LEU A 263 4.96 -7.22 -6.05
CA LEU A 263 4.28 -5.94 -6.32
C LEU A 263 4.85 -5.22 -7.56
N THR A 264 6.15 -5.33 -7.85
CA THR A 264 6.70 -4.85 -9.13
C THR A 264 6.05 -5.55 -10.33
N ILE A 265 5.84 -6.87 -10.25
CA ILE A 265 5.12 -7.62 -11.31
C ILE A 265 3.68 -7.13 -11.43
N LEU A 266 2.96 -6.95 -10.32
CA LEU A 266 1.60 -6.37 -10.34
C LEU A 266 1.58 -5.02 -11.07
N ASN A 267 2.50 -4.12 -10.73
CA ASN A 267 2.56 -2.78 -11.31
C ASN A 267 2.91 -2.80 -12.81
N ILE A 268 3.88 -3.64 -13.24
CA ILE A 268 4.23 -3.78 -14.66
C ILE A 268 3.03 -4.31 -15.47
N LYS A 269 2.40 -5.39 -14.97
CA LYS A 269 1.19 -5.97 -15.59
C LYS A 269 0.04 -4.96 -15.65
N PHE A 270 -0.16 -4.20 -14.57
CA PHE A 270 -1.16 -3.13 -14.50
C PHE A 270 -0.91 -2.05 -15.56
N ILE A 271 0.32 -1.57 -15.68
CA ILE A 271 0.70 -0.57 -16.71
C ILE A 271 0.40 -1.11 -18.10
N LEU A 272 0.82 -2.34 -18.43
CA LEU A 272 0.60 -2.95 -19.74
C LEU A 272 -0.89 -3.07 -20.11
N CYS A 273 -1.72 -3.62 -19.21
CA CYS A 273 -3.16 -3.78 -19.46
C CYS A 273 -3.88 -2.43 -19.60
N ASN A 274 -3.62 -1.47 -18.69
CA ASN A 274 -4.33 -0.19 -18.69
C ASN A 274 -3.84 0.78 -19.79
N THR A 275 -2.60 0.66 -20.28
CA THR A 275 -2.10 1.50 -21.38
C THR A 275 -2.79 1.17 -22.70
N LEU A 276 -3.07 -0.11 -22.97
CA LEU A 276 -3.81 -0.52 -24.18
C LEU A 276 -5.29 -0.09 -24.11
N TYR A 277 -5.90 -0.18 -22.94
CA TYR A 277 -7.26 0.35 -22.71
C TYR A 277 -7.32 1.87 -22.88
N MET A 278 -6.40 2.61 -22.27
CA MET A 278 -6.27 4.07 -22.43
C MET A 278 -6.06 4.47 -23.91
N PHE A 279 -5.24 3.73 -24.65
CA PHE A 279 -5.04 3.99 -26.09
C PHE A 279 -6.35 3.80 -26.88
N ASN A 280 -7.14 2.76 -26.57
CA ASN A 280 -8.46 2.57 -27.16
C ASN A 280 -9.41 3.72 -26.80
N THR A 281 -9.52 4.12 -25.53
CA THR A 281 -10.37 5.24 -25.09
C THR A 281 -10.01 6.54 -25.82
N ILE A 282 -8.72 6.89 -25.91
CA ILE A 282 -8.26 8.10 -26.63
C ILE A 282 -8.59 8.01 -28.14
N LEU A 283 -8.45 6.82 -28.74
CA LEU A 283 -8.75 6.59 -30.15
C LEU A 283 -10.26 6.74 -30.46
N MET A 284 -11.12 6.28 -29.55
CA MET A 284 -12.58 6.46 -29.67
C MET A 284 -13.01 7.91 -29.41
N GLU A 285 -12.62 8.48 -28.26
CA GLU A 285 -13.16 9.76 -27.77
C GLU A 285 -12.50 11.00 -28.40
N VAL A 286 -11.16 11.00 -28.55
CA VAL A 286 -10.41 12.20 -28.96
C VAL A 286 -10.27 12.28 -30.48
N LEU A 287 -10.02 11.14 -31.12
CA LEU A 287 -9.89 11.06 -32.58
C LEU A 287 -11.23 10.83 -33.28
N GLY A 288 -12.29 10.50 -32.55
CA GLY A 288 -13.64 10.32 -33.08
C GLY A 288 -13.77 9.14 -34.04
N TYR A 289 -12.95 8.09 -33.91
CA TYR A 289 -13.11 6.88 -34.72
C TYR A 289 -14.47 6.22 -34.41
N GLY A 290 -15.36 6.24 -35.42
CA GLY A 290 -16.78 5.85 -35.28
C GLY A 290 -17.76 7.02 -35.07
N GLY A 291 -17.27 8.27 -34.99
CA GLY A 291 -18.01 9.44 -34.53
C GLY A 291 -18.30 10.54 -35.57
N LYS A 292 -18.62 10.18 -36.83
CA LYS A 292 -19.41 11.00 -37.80
C LYS A 292 -19.54 10.28 -39.14
N VAL A 293 -20.74 9.77 -39.44
CA VAL A 293 -21.08 9.25 -40.78
C VAL A 293 -21.22 10.45 -41.73
N SER A 294 -20.23 10.65 -42.59
CA SER A 294 -20.35 11.60 -43.71
C SER A 294 -20.84 10.81 -44.91
N SER A 295 -21.99 11.21 -45.48
CA SER A 295 -22.87 10.34 -46.30
C SER A 295 -22.35 9.97 -47.71
N THR A 296 -21.03 9.91 -47.92
CA THR A 296 -20.38 9.78 -49.23
C THR A 296 -19.16 8.85 -49.28
N GLN A 297 -18.72 8.19 -48.18
CA GLN A 297 -17.50 7.36 -48.21
C GLN A 297 -17.58 6.02 -47.43
N THR A 298 -18.72 5.34 -47.57
CA THR A 298 -19.22 4.25 -46.72
C THR A 298 -18.27 3.06 -46.46
N GLU A 299 -17.58 2.52 -47.47
CA GLU A 299 -16.90 1.23 -47.32
C GLU A 299 -15.64 1.29 -46.44
N LEU A 300 -14.89 2.40 -46.51
CA LEU A 300 -13.68 2.59 -45.70
C LEU A 300 -14.03 2.87 -44.24
N GLU A 301 -15.09 3.66 -44.00
CA GLU A 301 -15.61 3.96 -42.67
C GLU A 301 -16.11 2.70 -41.95
N ILE A 302 -16.85 1.82 -42.64
CA ILE A 302 -17.32 0.54 -42.06
C ILE A 302 -16.15 -0.35 -41.61
N LYS A 303 -15.08 -0.44 -42.41
CA LYS A 303 -13.88 -1.22 -42.05
C LYS A 303 -13.16 -0.64 -40.82
N GLN A 304 -13.06 0.68 -40.72
CA GLN A 304 -12.48 1.36 -39.55
C GLN A 304 -13.34 1.20 -38.30
N TYR A 305 -14.68 1.31 -38.42
CA TYR A 305 -15.62 1.09 -37.33
C TYR A 305 -15.50 -0.34 -36.77
N LEU A 306 -15.51 -1.36 -37.63
CA LEU A 306 -15.31 -2.76 -37.23
C LEU A 306 -13.96 -2.97 -36.52
N GLN A 307 -12.89 -2.36 -37.02
CA GLN A 307 -11.57 -2.46 -36.38
C GLN A 307 -11.54 -1.80 -34.99
N SER A 308 -12.25 -0.69 -34.79
CA SER A 308 -12.38 -0.02 -33.49
C SER A 308 -13.21 -0.83 -32.48
N LEU A 309 -14.24 -1.54 -32.96
CA LEU A 309 -15.06 -2.44 -32.16
C LEU A 309 -14.22 -3.63 -31.64
N TYR A 310 -13.46 -4.28 -32.53
CA TYR A 310 -12.55 -5.37 -32.13
C TYR A 310 -11.44 -4.89 -31.17
N LEU A 311 -10.92 -3.67 -31.34
CA LEU A 311 -9.93 -3.09 -30.41
C LEU A 311 -10.54 -2.84 -29.03
N THR A 312 -11.80 -2.37 -28.99
CA THR A 312 -12.56 -2.15 -27.75
C THR A 312 -12.81 -3.47 -27.02
N ASP A 313 -13.35 -4.48 -27.70
CA ASP A 313 -13.54 -5.83 -27.15
C ASP A 313 -12.24 -6.43 -26.61
N PHE A 314 -11.15 -6.33 -27.38
CA PHE A 314 -9.84 -6.81 -26.97
C PHE A 314 -9.30 -6.07 -25.73
N SER A 315 -9.53 -4.76 -25.63
CA SER A 315 -9.13 -3.96 -24.47
C SER A 315 -9.93 -4.33 -23.20
N ASN A 316 -11.25 -4.58 -23.35
CA ASN A 316 -12.11 -5.05 -22.27
C ASN A 316 -11.72 -6.46 -21.81
N MET A 317 -11.44 -7.37 -22.76
CA MET A 317 -10.89 -8.69 -22.45
C MET A 317 -9.55 -8.59 -21.72
N LEU A 318 -8.65 -7.65 -22.08
CA LEU A 318 -7.39 -7.45 -21.36
C LEU A 318 -7.58 -6.97 -19.91
N LEU A 319 -8.61 -6.16 -19.63
CA LEU A 319 -8.98 -5.78 -18.25
C LEU A 319 -9.57 -6.96 -17.46
N ALA A 320 -10.36 -7.82 -18.10
CA ALA A 320 -10.80 -9.08 -17.51
C ALA A 320 -9.60 -10.02 -17.24
N ILE A 321 -8.65 -10.15 -18.18
CA ILE A 321 -7.43 -10.95 -18.02
C ILE A 321 -6.59 -10.40 -16.86
N HIS A 322 -6.49 -9.07 -16.73
CA HIS A 322 -5.82 -8.43 -15.61
C HIS A 322 -6.41 -8.90 -14.28
N SER A 323 -7.71 -8.68 -14.08
CA SER A 323 -8.42 -8.97 -12.84
C SER A 323 -8.42 -10.47 -12.51
N ALA A 324 -8.62 -11.31 -13.53
CA ALA A 324 -8.68 -12.77 -13.38
C ALA A 324 -7.32 -13.44 -13.09
N THR A 325 -6.20 -12.73 -13.30
CA THR A 325 -4.84 -13.26 -13.06
C THR A 325 -4.08 -12.51 -11.96
N ASN A 326 -4.69 -11.54 -11.28
CA ASN A 326 -4.04 -10.82 -10.16
C ASN A 326 -3.73 -11.75 -8.99
N TRP A 327 -4.64 -12.70 -8.70
CA TRP A 327 -4.46 -13.64 -7.60
C TRP A 327 -3.22 -14.53 -7.74
N LEU A 328 -2.86 -14.95 -8.95
CA LEU A 328 -1.70 -15.81 -9.26
C LEU A 328 -0.36 -15.22 -8.76
N ILE A 329 -0.26 -13.88 -8.70
CA ILE A 329 0.94 -13.17 -8.26
C ILE A 329 1.16 -13.34 -6.74
N PHE A 330 0.08 -13.43 -5.96
CA PHE A 330 0.10 -13.44 -4.50
C PHE A 330 -0.24 -14.79 -3.86
N TYR A 331 -0.84 -15.71 -4.62
CA TYR A 331 -1.22 -17.03 -4.13
C TYR A 331 0.01 -17.88 -3.80
N HIS A 332 0.11 -18.28 -2.54
CA HIS A 332 1.10 -19.23 -2.08
C HIS A 332 0.60 -20.64 -2.38
N TRP A 333 0.87 -21.09 -3.61
CA TRP A 333 0.69 -22.48 -4.00
C TRP A 333 1.25 -23.41 -2.91
N PRO A 334 0.41 -24.21 -2.23
CA PRO A 334 0.89 -25.15 -1.22
C PRO A 334 1.77 -26.16 -1.93
N SER A 335 3.00 -26.35 -1.47
CA SER A 335 3.96 -27.21 -2.16
C SER A 335 3.51 -28.68 -2.04
N LEU A 336 2.94 -29.22 -3.12
CA LEU A 336 2.50 -30.63 -3.22
C LEU A 336 3.64 -31.66 -3.14
N THR A 337 4.88 -31.22 -2.89
CA THR A 337 6.08 -32.03 -2.66
C THR A 337 6.01 -32.79 -1.31
N LYS A 338 5.05 -33.71 -1.18
CA LYS A 338 5.02 -34.76 -0.15
C LYS A 338 6.03 -35.87 -0.47
N THR A 339 7.30 -35.53 -0.62
CA THR A 339 8.34 -36.51 -0.98
C THR A 339 9.66 -36.24 -0.27
N LYS A 340 10.30 -37.33 0.20
CA LYS A 340 11.62 -37.39 0.85
C LYS A 340 11.75 -36.61 2.17
N LYS A 341 11.15 -37.24 3.21
CA LYS A 341 11.79 -37.39 4.54
C LYS A 341 13.26 -37.80 4.33
N TYR A 342 14.17 -37.34 5.21
CA TYR A 342 15.64 -37.49 5.14
C TYR A 342 16.38 -36.62 4.12
N SER A 343 16.71 -35.39 4.51
CA SER A 343 18.11 -34.94 4.61
C SER A 343 18.23 -33.57 5.30
N ASN A 344 19.34 -33.35 6.00
CA ASN A 344 19.90 -32.07 6.44
C ASN A 344 18.95 -31.04 7.10
N LEU A 345 18.81 -31.21 8.43
CA LEU A 345 18.59 -30.23 9.50
C LEU A 345 18.67 -28.72 9.12
N THR A 346 17.71 -28.23 8.33
CA THR A 346 17.65 -26.82 7.93
C THR A 346 16.69 -26.09 8.87
N LEU A 347 17.27 -25.33 9.80
CA LEU A 347 16.64 -24.76 11.00
C LEU A 347 15.52 -23.72 10.71
N THR A 348 14.40 -24.20 10.18
CA THR A 348 13.20 -23.39 9.93
C THR A 348 12.31 -23.39 11.16
N SER A 349 12.48 -22.36 12.00
CA SER A 349 11.66 -22.14 13.19
C SER A 349 10.20 -21.82 12.81
N HIS A 350 9.39 -22.86 12.70
CA HIS A 350 7.93 -22.78 12.70
C HIS A 350 7.39 -23.59 13.88
N ASN A 351 7.33 -22.95 15.04
CA ASN A 351 6.32 -23.24 16.04
C ASN A 351 5.95 -21.95 16.77
N ASN A 352 4.66 -21.71 16.96
CA ASN A 352 4.13 -20.40 17.38
C ASN A 352 4.13 -20.21 18.90
N SER A 353 5.01 -20.93 19.60
CA SER A 353 5.13 -21.01 21.05
C SER A 353 6.36 -20.23 21.52
N LYS A 354 6.16 -19.01 22.03
CA LYS A 354 7.16 -18.13 22.67
C LYS A 354 8.53 -18.13 21.96
N THR A 355 8.76 -17.18 21.05
CA THR A 355 10.04 -17.01 20.33
C THR A 355 11.19 -16.56 21.25
N GLN A 356 11.69 -17.51 22.05
CA GLN A 356 12.96 -17.39 22.77
C GLN A 356 14.07 -17.17 21.74
N ILE A 357 14.93 -16.19 22.03
CA ILE A 357 16.01 -15.76 21.11
C ILE A 357 17.02 -16.91 20.92
N ILE A 358 17.25 -17.66 22.00
CA ILE A 358 18.13 -18.80 22.15
C ILE A 358 17.49 -19.76 23.17
N ASP A 359 17.82 -21.04 23.05
CA ASP A 359 17.47 -22.09 24.01
C ASP A 359 18.09 -21.80 25.41
N PRO A 360 17.34 -21.95 26.52
CA PRO A 360 17.82 -21.55 27.85
C PRO A 360 19.03 -22.35 28.35
N GLU A 361 19.17 -23.64 28.02
CA GLU A 361 20.36 -24.43 28.39
C GLU A 361 21.61 -23.88 27.69
N SER A 362 21.47 -23.56 26.40
CA SER A 362 22.51 -22.89 25.60
C SER A 362 22.86 -21.49 26.11
N ALA A 363 21.92 -20.77 26.73
CA ALA A 363 22.17 -19.48 27.41
C ALA A 363 22.89 -19.66 28.75
N GLU A 364 22.57 -20.72 29.51
CA GLU A 364 23.18 -21.01 30.82
C GLU A 364 24.62 -21.51 30.71
N LEU A 365 24.89 -22.40 29.74
CA LEU A 365 26.25 -22.80 29.34
C LEU A 365 27.10 -21.60 28.88
N LEU A 366 26.47 -20.61 28.26
CA LEU A 366 27.13 -19.40 27.79
C LEU A 366 27.43 -18.42 28.94
N LEU A 367 26.43 -18.17 29.79
CA LEU A 367 26.54 -17.32 30.98
C LEU A 367 27.63 -17.84 31.93
N SER A 368 27.63 -19.15 32.23
CA SER A 368 28.63 -19.77 33.13
C SER A 368 30.06 -19.63 32.61
N ARG A 369 30.30 -19.88 31.31
CA ARG A 369 31.61 -19.67 30.67
C ARG A 369 32.06 -18.20 30.69
N PHE A 370 31.13 -17.27 30.43
CA PHE A 370 31.45 -15.84 30.43
C PHE A 370 31.76 -15.35 31.85
N SER A 371 30.85 -15.59 32.81
CA SER A 371 30.95 -15.10 34.20
C SER A 371 32.24 -15.54 34.88
N ALA A 372 32.71 -16.78 34.62
CA ALA A 372 33.96 -17.30 35.15
C ALA A 372 35.21 -16.47 34.79
N ASN A 373 35.19 -15.74 33.68
CA ASN A 373 36.33 -14.96 33.18
C ASN A 373 35.98 -13.49 32.83
N LYS A 374 34.76 -13.02 33.13
CA LYS A 374 34.15 -11.82 32.51
C LYS A 374 35.04 -10.58 32.51
N ARG A 375 35.70 -10.28 33.65
CA ARG A 375 36.61 -9.13 33.78
C ARG A 375 37.84 -9.24 32.87
N ARG A 376 38.46 -10.42 32.78
CA ARG A 376 39.60 -10.67 31.88
C ARG A 376 39.17 -10.50 30.43
N ILE A 377 38.06 -11.15 30.04
CA ILE A 377 37.53 -11.11 28.67
C ILE A 377 37.26 -9.67 28.24
N CYS A 378 36.54 -8.89 29.03
CA CYS A 378 36.20 -7.51 28.68
C CYS A 378 37.39 -6.54 28.75
N THR A 379 38.36 -6.77 29.65
CA THR A 379 39.63 -6.01 29.67
C THR A 379 40.45 -6.29 28.41
N GLU A 380 40.57 -7.56 28.00
CA GLU A 380 41.28 -7.96 26.78
C GLU A 380 40.60 -7.42 25.51
N MET A 381 39.26 -7.46 25.48
CA MET A 381 38.43 -6.94 24.40
C MET A 381 38.56 -5.41 24.26
N LEU A 382 38.54 -4.66 25.36
CA LEU A 382 38.80 -3.22 25.35
C LEU A 382 40.25 -2.89 24.97
N SER A 383 41.24 -3.67 25.44
CA SER A 383 42.65 -3.47 25.10
C SER A 383 42.90 -3.65 23.60
N THR A 384 42.32 -4.70 23.01
CA THR A 384 42.39 -4.96 21.57
C THR A 384 41.66 -3.86 20.78
N LEU A 385 40.51 -3.38 21.27
CA LEU A 385 39.77 -2.28 20.65
C LEU A 385 40.50 -0.92 20.73
N CYS A 386 41.24 -0.65 21.81
CA CYS A 386 42.04 0.57 21.95
C CYS A 386 43.24 0.56 20.99
N MET A 387 43.84 -0.59 20.70
CA MET A 387 44.87 -0.72 19.66
C MET A 387 44.33 -0.51 18.24
N ASP A 388 43.16 -1.08 17.92
CA ASP A 388 42.52 -0.98 16.60
C ASP A 388 41.92 0.42 16.34
N ALA A 389 41.54 1.14 17.41
CA ALA A 389 40.87 2.43 17.34
C ALA A 389 41.47 3.46 18.35
N PRO A 390 42.48 4.24 17.94
CA PRO A 390 43.16 5.20 18.82
C PRO A 390 42.26 6.27 19.44
N HIS A 391 41.14 6.64 18.80
CA HIS A 391 40.15 7.55 19.41
C HIS A 391 39.41 6.93 20.59
N ILE A 392 39.26 5.60 20.62
CA ILE A 392 38.72 4.87 21.76
C ILE A 392 39.80 4.75 22.86
N ALA A 393 41.07 4.59 22.48
CA ALA A 393 42.18 4.64 23.44
C ALA A 393 42.25 6.00 24.17
N SER A 394 42.19 7.12 23.44
CA SER A 394 42.24 8.45 24.06
C SER A 394 41.03 8.73 24.96
N LEU A 395 39.85 8.20 24.64
CA LEU A 395 38.65 8.29 25.48
C LEU A 395 38.72 7.42 26.75
N CYS A 396 39.25 6.19 26.67
CA CYS A 396 39.35 5.26 27.79
C CYS A 396 40.58 5.45 28.68
N VAL A 397 41.66 6.04 28.15
CA VAL A 397 42.94 6.25 28.84
C VAL A 397 43.18 7.72 29.16
N GLY A 398 42.76 8.66 28.30
CA GLY A 398 43.11 10.07 28.40
C GLY A 398 44.49 10.37 27.82
N MET A 399 45.15 11.42 28.36
CA MET A 399 46.47 11.89 27.93
C MET A 399 47.56 10.80 27.92
N ASP A 400 47.42 9.81 28.80
CA ASP A 400 48.44 8.78 29.07
C ASP A 400 48.59 7.74 27.92
N TYR A 401 47.72 7.78 26.90
CA TYR A 401 47.64 6.73 25.85
C TYR A 401 48.95 6.53 25.07
N SER A 402 49.80 7.56 24.97
CA SER A 402 51.09 7.54 24.28
C SER A 402 52.09 6.54 24.89
N GLN A 403 51.89 6.14 26.15
CA GLN A 403 52.69 5.15 26.88
C GLN A 403 52.18 3.70 26.65
N CYS A 404 50.95 3.53 26.16
CA CYS A 404 50.33 2.23 25.90
C CYS A 404 50.60 1.74 24.47
N LYS A 405 51.82 1.23 24.23
CA LYS A 405 52.25 0.75 22.89
C LYS A 405 51.87 -0.71 22.59
N THR A 406 51.53 -1.52 23.60
CA THR A 406 51.19 -2.94 23.41
C THR A 406 49.85 -3.31 24.07
N LYS A 407 49.31 -4.48 23.71
CA LYS A 407 48.06 -5.02 24.27
C LYS A 407 48.15 -5.21 25.79
N GLU A 408 49.33 -5.59 26.25
CA GLU A 408 49.67 -5.86 27.65
C GLU A 408 49.68 -4.56 28.46
N HIS A 409 50.24 -3.47 27.90
CA HIS A 409 50.19 -2.14 28.53
C HIS A 409 48.74 -1.67 28.70
N PHE A 410 47.88 -1.84 27.69
CA PHE A 410 46.45 -1.52 27.83
C PHE A 410 45.75 -2.42 28.86
N ALA A 411 46.05 -3.73 28.88
CA ALA A 411 45.42 -4.68 29.79
C ALA A 411 45.83 -4.47 31.27
N GLN A 412 47.03 -3.94 31.51
CA GLN A 412 47.51 -3.55 32.84
C GLN A 412 46.99 -2.18 33.29
N HIS A 413 46.47 -1.34 32.38
CA HIS A 413 46.08 0.02 32.70
C HIS A 413 44.78 0.08 33.54
N ILE A 414 44.85 0.73 34.70
CA ILE A 414 43.78 0.76 35.72
C ILE A 414 42.44 1.26 35.15
N LYS A 415 42.45 2.29 34.28
CA LYS A 415 41.22 2.80 33.65
C LYS A 415 40.58 1.76 32.70
N ILE A 416 41.39 1.01 31.95
CA ILE A 416 40.91 -0.06 31.05
C ILE A 416 40.33 -1.22 31.87
N GLN A 417 40.96 -1.61 32.98
CA GLN A 417 40.42 -2.64 33.88
C GLN A 417 39.09 -2.21 34.52
N LYS A 418 38.96 -0.94 34.93
CA LYS A 418 37.71 -0.37 35.46
C LYS A 418 36.58 -0.40 34.42
N HIS A 419 36.83 0.08 33.21
CA HIS A 419 35.84 0.04 32.13
C HIS A 419 35.55 -1.40 31.66
N GLY A 420 36.54 -2.28 31.71
CA GLY A 420 36.40 -3.71 31.45
C GLY A 420 35.48 -4.40 32.45
N ALA A 421 35.56 -4.04 33.74
CA ALA A 421 34.61 -4.51 34.74
C ALA A 421 33.18 -4.00 34.51
N GLN A 422 33.00 -2.70 34.21
CA GLN A 422 31.68 -2.14 33.86
C GLN A 422 31.06 -2.85 32.64
N LEU A 423 31.84 -3.06 31.59
CA LEU A 423 31.38 -3.76 30.38
C LEU A 423 31.10 -5.25 30.62
N ALA A 424 31.86 -5.89 31.51
CA ALA A 424 31.63 -7.26 31.93
C ALA A 424 30.28 -7.43 32.64
N ASP A 425 29.94 -6.51 33.54
CA ASP A 425 28.68 -6.55 34.29
C ASP A 425 27.46 -6.24 33.38
N ILE A 426 27.62 -5.38 32.36
CA ILE A 426 26.59 -5.13 31.33
C ILE A 426 26.33 -6.39 30.48
N ILE A 427 27.39 -7.05 30.00
CA ILE A 427 27.25 -8.27 29.17
C ILE A 427 26.67 -9.42 30.01
N GLU A 428 27.08 -9.56 31.27
CA GLU A 428 26.50 -10.53 32.20
C GLU A 428 25.00 -10.26 32.44
N GLY A 429 24.59 -9.00 32.61
CA GLY A 429 23.17 -8.61 32.74
C GLY A 429 22.32 -9.01 31.52
N VAL A 430 22.83 -8.83 30.31
CA VAL A 430 22.17 -9.28 29.07
C VAL A 430 22.08 -10.81 29.02
N LEU A 431 23.11 -11.54 29.45
CA LEU A 431 23.12 -13.01 29.49
C LEU A 431 22.20 -13.58 30.57
N LEU A 432 22.16 -12.99 31.77
CA LEU A 432 21.20 -13.32 32.84
C LEU A 432 19.76 -13.09 32.40
N SER A 433 19.51 -12.02 31.65
CA SER A 433 18.19 -11.74 31.07
C SER A 433 17.77 -12.77 30.01
N LEU A 434 18.72 -13.50 29.41
CA LEU A 434 18.48 -14.58 28.45
C LEU A 434 18.32 -15.96 29.10
N THR A 435 18.86 -16.20 30.30
CA THR A 435 18.62 -17.44 31.06
C THR A 435 17.32 -17.40 31.87
N ASN A 436 16.86 -16.21 32.27
CA ASN A 436 15.60 -16.06 33.00
C ASN A 436 14.37 -16.45 32.16
N LYS A 437 13.80 -17.63 32.43
CA LYS A 437 12.59 -18.16 31.77
C LYS A 437 11.36 -17.26 31.89
N ASN A 438 11.34 -16.33 32.85
CA ASN A 438 10.23 -15.40 33.08
C ASN A 438 10.40 -14.07 32.33
N SER A 439 11.62 -13.68 31.95
CA SER A 439 11.85 -12.40 31.28
C SER A 439 11.28 -12.40 29.86
N SER A 440 10.46 -11.42 29.54
CA SER A 440 9.91 -11.27 28.20
C SER A 440 10.99 -10.84 27.21
N THR A 441 10.83 -11.22 25.94
CA THR A 441 11.65 -10.67 24.85
C THR A 441 11.34 -9.19 24.55
N GLY A 442 10.48 -8.54 25.36
CA GLY A 442 10.35 -7.09 25.45
C GLY A 442 11.47 -6.50 26.31
N GLU A 443 11.56 -6.89 27.58
CA GLU A 443 12.58 -6.43 28.55
C GLU A 443 14.01 -6.50 27.98
N ILE A 444 14.39 -7.65 27.39
CA ILE A 444 15.75 -7.85 26.86
C ILE A 444 16.05 -6.86 25.72
N ARG A 445 15.06 -6.54 24.87
CA ARG A 445 15.20 -5.53 23.81
C ARG A 445 15.28 -4.13 24.38
N GLU A 446 14.48 -3.83 25.40
CA GLU A 446 14.46 -2.52 26.06
C GLU A 446 15.76 -2.24 26.80
N HIS A 447 16.30 -3.22 27.52
CA HIS A 447 17.63 -3.14 28.14
C HIS A 447 18.74 -2.92 27.09
N CYS A 448 18.76 -3.70 26.00
CA CYS A 448 19.71 -3.49 24.90
C CYS A 448 19.55 -2.10 24.24
N ARG A 449 18.33 -1.58 24.11
CA ARG A 449 18.09 -0.21 23.61
C ARG A 449 18.57 0.85 24.59
N SER A 450 18.41 0.67 25.90
CA SER A 450 18.94 1.58 26.92
C SER A 450 20.45 1.71 26.84
N ILE A 451 21.17 0.59 26.68
CA ILE A 451 22.63 0.57 26.46
C ILE A 451 22.97 1.31 25.15
N GLY A 452 22.17 1.12 24.10
CA GLY A 452 22.31 1.85 22.83
C GLY A 452 22.09 3.35 22.93
N TYR A 453 21.12 3.78 23.74
CA TYR A 453 20.81 5.19 24.00
C TYR A 453 21.99 5.87 24.72
N GLN A 454 22.49 5.25 25.79
CA GLN A 454 23.67 5.73 26.54
C GLN A 454 24.92 5.81 25.65
N HIS A 455 25.16 4.82 24.79
CA HIS A 455 26.27 4.85 23.82
C HIS A 455 26.16 6.03 22.83
N TYR A 456 24.95 6.51 22.52
CA TYR A 456 24.77 7.73 21.73
C TYR A 456 25.02 9.01 22.55
N GLU A 457 24.52 9.11 23.79
CA GLU A 457 24.75 10.28 24.64
C GLU A 457 26.24 10.51 24.98
N ILE A 458 27.01 9.43 25.05
CA ILE A 458 28.48 9.43 25.19
C ILE A 458 29.19 9.96 23.93
N ASN A 459 28.51 10.01 22.79
CA ASN A 459 29.05 10.31 21.46
C ASN A 459 30.19 9.37 20.99
N LEU A 460 30.20 8.12 21.46
CA LEU A 460 31.19 7.13 21.03
C LEU A 460 30.87 6.64 19.60
N HIS A 461 31.81 6.76 18.68
CA HIS A 461 31.66 6.27 17.30
C HIS A 461 32.47 4.98 17.08
N CYS A 462 31.80 3.84 17.27
CA CYS A 462 32.30 2.51 16.97
C CYS A 462 31.95 2.11 15.52
N SER A 463 32.94 1.82 14.68
CA SER A 463 32.70 1.37 13.30
C SER A 463 32.13 -0.06 13.22
N ALA A 464 31.68 -0.48 12.04
CA ALA A 464 31.28 -1.87 11.81
C ALA A 464 32.44 -2.88 12.02
N GLN A 465 33.69 -2.47 11.74
CA GLN A 465 34.88 -3.27 12.00
C GLN A 465 35.15 -3.39 13.50
N ASN A 466 34.99 -2.30 14.27
CA ASN A 466 35.14 -2.32 15.74
C ASN A 466 34.18 -3.33 16.38
N PHE A 467 32.90 -3.35 15.96
CA PHE A 467 31.94 -4.34 16.46
C PHE A 467 32.25 -5.77 16.02
N LYS A 468 32.87 -5.96 14.84
CA LYS A 468 33.36 -7.27 14.39
C LYS A 468 34.54 -7.75 15.24
N LEU A 469 35.53 -6.88 15.49
CA LEU A 469 36.69 -7.13 16.36
C LEU A 469 36.23 -7.55 17.78
N VAL A 470 35.35 -6.74 18.38
CA VAL A 470 34.72 -7.00 19.70
C VAL A 470 34.03 -8.36 19.71
N ARG A 471 33.21 -8.68 18.70
CA ARG A 471 32.55 -9.99 18.57
C ARG A 471 33.57 -11.12 18.48
N ASP A 472 34.59 -10.97 17.66
CA ASP A 472 35.50 -12.07 17.31
C ASP A 472 36.46 -12.39 18.48
N VAL A 473 36.92 -11.37 19.23
CA VAL A 473 37.63 -11.57 20.51
C VAL A 473 36.73 -12.26 21.54
N LEU A 474 35.47 -11.82 21.67
CA LEU A 474 34.53 -12.36 22.65
C LEU A 474 34.11 -13.81 22.33
N VAL A 475 33.94 -14.15 21.04
CA VAL A 475 33.78 -15.53 20.55
C VAL A 475 35.03 -16.36 20.90
N LEU A 476 36.23 -15.85 20.60
CA LEU A 476 37.48 -16.57 20.80
C LEU A 476 37.68 -16.92 22.28
N ALA A 477 37.50 -15.94 23.18
CA ALA A 477 37.67 -16.13 24.62
C ALA A 477 36.67 -17.12 25.26
N ILE A 478 35.48 -17.29 24.68
CA ILE A 478 34.43 -18.23 25.15
C ILE A 478 34.60 -19.65 24.56
N THR A 479 35.27 -19.76 23.40
CA THR A 479 35.47 -21.02 22.67
C THR A 479 36.83 -21.67 22.90
N GLN A 480 37.89 -20.91 23.20
CA GLN A 480 39.23 -21.44 23.47
C GLN A 480 39.24 -22.39 24.67
N SER A 481 39.81 -23.59 24.47
CA SER A 481 39.77 -24.70 25.42
C SER A 481 40.94 -24.75 26.41
N ASN A 482 41.75 -23.69 26.52
CA ASN A 482 42.97 -23.65 27.35
C ASN A 482 42.69 -23.44 28.85
N TYR A 483 41.47 -23.74 29.30
CA TYR A 483 41.10 -23.78 30.72
C TYR A 483 41.24 -25.22 31.25
N PRO A 484 41.57 -25.42 32.55
CA PRO A 484 41.76 -26.76 33.11
C PRO A 484 40.54 -27.65 32.86
N LYS A 485 40.79 -28.91 32.47
CA LYS A 485 39.75 -29.87 32.09
C LYS A 485 38.68 -29.94 33.17
N TRP A 486 37.42 -29.68 32.78
CA TRP A 486 36.27 -29.81 33.67
C TRP A 486 36.14 -31.27 34.14
N HIS A 487 36.47 -31.54 35.40
CA HIS A 487 36.34 -32.86 36.01
C HIS A 487 34.84 -33.20 36.19
N GLY A 488 34.25 -33.84 35.17
CA GLY A 488 32.90 -34.39 35.26
C GLY A 488 32.27 -34.81 33.93
N SER A 489 32.46 -34.04 32.84
CA SER A 489 31.72 -34.27 31.59
C SER A 489 32.53 -35.00 30.52
N LYS A 490 32.13 -36.23 30.18
CA LYS A 490 32.67 -37.04 29.07
C LYS A 490 31.91 -36.84 27.74
N VAL A 491 31.35 -35.65 27.47
CA VAL A 491 30.51 -35.41 26.27
C VAL A 491 30.80 -34.05 25.61
N TYR A 492 30.50 -33.95 24.31
CA TYR A 492 30.48 -32.74 23.47
C TYR A 492 31.80 -32.02 23.12
N GLN A 493 32.62 -32.65 22.27
CA GLN A 493 33.48 -31.88 21.34
C GLN A 493 32.67 -31.17 20.24
N SER A 494 31.53 -31.73 19.79
CA SER A 494 30.66 -31.11 18.77
C SER A 494 29.88 -29.87 19.26
N GLY A 495 29.89 -29.60 20.57
CA GLY A 495 29.17 -28.48 21.17
C GLY A 495 29.78 -27.10 20.87
N THR A 496 31.09 -27.01 20.63
CA THR A 496 31.81 -25.74 20.49
C THR A 496 31.34 -24.92 19.28
N ALA A 497 31.19 -25.55 18.12
CA ALA A 497 30.70 -24.91 16.90
C ALA A 497 29.24 -24.46 17.01
N ASN A 498 28.42 -25.14 17.81
CA ASN A 498 27.05 -24.73 18.08
C ASN A 498 27.01 -23.56 19.08
N LEU A 499 27.82 -23.61 20.15
CA LEU A 499 27.96 -22.51 21.11
C LEU A 499 28.47 -21.23 20.42
N GLN A 500 29.42 -21.33 19.48
CA GLN A 500 29.88 -20.20 18.66
C GLN A 500 28.75 -19.60 17.83
N LYS A 501 27.96 -20.42 17.13
CA LYS A 501 26.80 -19.96 16.34
C LYS A 501 25.72 -19.32 17.23
N THR A 502 25.48 -19.89 18.41
CA THR A 502 24.62 -19.34 19.46
C THR A 502 25.14 -17.97 19.92
N PHE A 503 26.42 -17.84 20.24
CA PHE A 503 26.97 -16.57 20.69
C PHE A 503 26.87 -15.47 19.63
N ILE A 504 27.20 -15.77 18.37
CA ILE A 504 27.09 -14.82 17.27
C ILE A 504 25.62 -14.36 17.09
N LYS A 505 24.63 -15.22 17.38
CA LYS A 505 23.22 -14.81 17.43
C LYS A 505 22.92 -13.87 18.60
N VAL A 506 23.39 -14.14 19.83
CA VAL A 506 23.25 -13.21 20.98
C VAL A 506 23.81 -11.84 20.61
N PHE A 507 25.06 -11.82 20.16
CA PHE A 507 25.78 -10.58 19.88
C PHE A 507 25.11 -9.75 18.79
N ASN A 508 24.73 -10.39 17.67
CA ASN A 508 24.05 -9.69 16.57
C ASN A 508 22.63 -9.23 16.97
N PHE A 509 21.94 -9.94 17.86
CA PHE A 509 20.66 -9.50 18.43
C PHE A 509 20.84 -8.27 19.33
N ALA A 510 21.75 -8.32 20.30
CA ALA A 510 22.02 -7.21 21.21
C ALA A 510 22.48 -5.96 20.44
N LEU A 511 23.43 -6.11 19.51
CA LEU A 511 23.93 -5.02 18.67
C LEU A 511 22.82 -4.39 17.79
N ARG A 512 21.87 -5.19 17.31
CA ARG A 512 20.72 -4.69 16.53
C ARG A 512 19.81 -3.81 17.39
N GLU A 513 19.49 -4.26 18.60
CA GLU A 513 18.61 -3.49 19.51
C GLU A 513 19.33 -2.28 20.10
N MET A 514 20.64 -2.36 20.39
CA MET A 514 21.50 -1.21 20.71
C MET A 514 21.47 -0.16 19.60
N LYS A 515 21.65 -0.58 18.33
CA LYS A 515 21.53 0.35 17.19
C LYS A 515 20.13 0.95 17.06
N SER A 516 19.07 0.23 17.44
CA SER A 516 17.73 0.80 17.50
C SER A 516 17.58 1.82 18.64
N GLY A 517 18.25 1.63 19.79
CA GLY A 517 18.24 2.57 20.91
C GLY A 517 18.99 3.86 20.60
N ALA A 518 20.19 3.75 20.03
CA ALA A 518 20.96 4.89 19.53
C ALA A 518 20.18 5.70 18.48
N LEU A 519 19.46 5.01 17.58
CA LEU A 519 18.65 5.67 16.56
C LEU A 519 17.42 6.40 17.15
N CYS A 520 16.82 5.88 18.22
CA CYS A 520 15.80 6.63 18.98
C CYS A 520 16.40 7.89 19.60
N ALA A 521 17.58 7.79 20.22
CA ALA A 521 18.27 8.92 20.84
C ALA A 521 18.63 10.03 19.83
N VAL A 522 19.02 9.66 18.59
CA VAL A 522 19.21 10.62 17.48
C VAL A 522 17.90 11.36 17.15
N VAL A 523 16.77 10.65 17.07
CA VAL A 523 15.46 11.27 16.77
C VAL A 523 15.02 12.19 17.91
N ASP A 524 15.16 11.76 19.17
CA ASP A 524 14.85 12.57 20.34
C ASP A 524 15.72 13.84 20.42
N ALA A 525 17.01 13.73 20.08
CA ALA A 525 17.93 14.87 20.01
C ALA A 525 17.56 15.85 18.87
N SER A 526 17.02 15.35 17.74
CA SER A 526 16.55 16.18 16.62
C SER A 526 15.21 16.90 16.88
N HIS A 527 14.54 16.60 17.99
CA HIS A 527 13.25 17.19 18.36
C HIS A 527 13.29 17.85 19.76
N PRO A 528 14.01 18.99 19.92
CA PRO A 528 14.25 19.63 21.23
C PRO A 528 12.95 19.95 21.99
N HIS A 529 11.88 20.36 21.31
CA HIS A 529 10.57 20.63 21.93
C HIS A 529 9.90 19.40 22.59
N LEU A 530 10.27 18.17 22.20
CA LEU A 530 9.79 16.95 22.87
C LEU A 530 10.63 16.59 24.09
N ARG A 531 11.93 16.92 24.08
CA ARG A 531 12.88 16.60 25.17
C ARG A 531 12.49 17.26 26.50
N GLN A 532 11.92 18.46 26.45
CA GLN A 532 11.42 19.15 27.66
C GLN A 532 10.26 18.37 28.32
N LYS A 533 9.46 17.61 27.54
CA LYS A 533 8.33 16.80 28.03
C LYS A 533 8.69 15.38 28.48
N SER A 534 9.93 14.92 28.26
CA SER A 534 10.39 13.60 28.71
C SER A 534 11.12 13.65 30.07
N VAL A 535 11.80 14.76 30.38
CA VAL A 535 12.46 14.99 31.69
C VAL A 535 11.44 15.00 32.84
N ASP A 536 10.25 15.57 32.62
CA ASP A 536 9.13 15.57 33.59
C ASP A 536 8.54 14.16 33.85
N ARG A 537 8.76 13.21 32.93
CA ARG A 537 8.27 11.83 33.05
C ARG A 537 9.24 10.93 33.80
N THR A 538 10.54 11.09 33.61
CA THR A 538 11.55 10.31 34.36
C THR A 538 11.64 10.75 35.82
N SER A 539 11.37 12.02 36.14
CA SER A 539 11.22 12.49 37.52
C SER A 539 9.98 11.91 38.21
N SER A 540 8.85 11.79 37.49
CA SER A 540 7.62 11.13 37.97
C SER A 540 7.76 9.62 38.21
N SER A 541 8.76 8.96 37.61
CA SER A 541 8.93 7.50 37.69
C SER A 541 9.32 6.99 39.09
N LYS A 542 9.73 7.85 40.02
CA LYS A 542 10.14 7.48 41.39
C LYS A 542 8.99 7.09 42.34
N ILE A 543 7.75 7.08 41.86
CA ILE A 543 6.55 6.85 42.69
C ILE A 543 6.14 5.37 42.77
N TYR A 544 6.61 4.51 41.86
CA TYR A 544 6.18 3.10 41.79
C TYR A 544 6.97 2.11 42.67
N ASP A 545 8.08 2.50 43.28
CA ASP A 545 8.93 1.63 44.14
C ASP A 545 8.30 1.24 45.51
N LYS A 546 6.99 1.44 45.71
CA LYS A 546 6.33 1.32 47.02
C LYS A 546 5.29 0.19 47.17
N VAL A 547 5.20 -0.74 46.20
CA VAL A 547 4.27 -1.88 46.27
C VAL A 547 4.97 -3.19 45.87
N ASN A 548 5.62 -3.85 46.84
CA ASN A 548 5.72 -5.32 47.00
C ASN A 548 6.78 -5.71 48.05
N THR A 549 6.53 -5.43 49.33
CA THR A 549 7.34 -5.95 50.43
C THR A 549 6.87 -7.35 50.84
N VAL A 550 7.49 -8.39 50.27
CA VAL A 550 7.50 -9.75 50.84
C VAL A 550 8.89 -10.02 51.41
N THR A 551 8.97 -10.45 52.67
CA THR A 551 10.20 -10.43 53.47
C THR A 551 11.10 -11.65 53.24
N LEU A 552 12.32 -11.41 52.75
CA LEU A 552 13.50 -12.29 52.88
C LEU A 552 14.73 -11.45 53.29
N PRO A 553 15.76 -12.05 53.93
CA PRO A 553 16.74 -11.30 54.71
C PRO A 553 17.79 -10.53 53.88
N LYS A 554 18.25 -9.42 54.44
CA LYS A 554 19.21 -8.49 53.82
C LYS A 554 20.61 -9.11 53.64
N LYS A 555 21.16 -9.00 52.43
CA LYS A 555 22.60 -8.74 52.21
C LYS A 555 22.76 -7.34 51.60
N PRO A 556 23.69 -6.49 52.08
CA PRO A 556 23.89 -5.17 51.51
C PRO A 556 24.72 -5.25 50.22
N GLY A 557 24.34 -4.48 49.18
CA GLY A 557 25.28 -4.16 48.09
C GLY A 557 24.89 -4.40 46.63
N ILE A 558 23.62 -4.29 46.21
CA ILE A 558 23.26 -3.97 44.81
C ILE A 558 22.16 -2.91 44.80
N LEU A 559 22.52 -1.63 44.63
CA LEU A 559 21.60 -0.51 44.31
C LEU A 559 22.38 0.80 44.07
N ARG A 560 23.28 0.83 43.08
CA ARG A 560 24.06 2.05 42.71
C ARG A 560 24.57 2.08 41.26
N THR A 561 23.86 1.40 40.35
CA THR A 561 24.31 1.15 38.97
C THR A 561 23.88 2.19 37.93
N CYS A 562 22.91 3.07 38.23
CA CYS A 562 22.46 4.08 37.26
C CYS A 562 23.34 5.35 37.24
N GLU A 563 23.87 5.79 38.38
CA GLU A 563 24.70 7.00 38.48
C GLU A 563 26.15 6.79 37.96
N SER A 564 26.59 5.54 37.82
CA SER A 564 27.98 5.19 37.47
C SER A 564 28.29 5.18 35.97
N LEU A 565 27.28 5.35 35.10
CA LEU A 565 27.43 5.31 33.64
C LEU A 565 27.76 6.68 33.03
N SER A 566 27.23 7.79 33.57
CA SER A 566 27.65 9.15 33.17
C SER A 566 29.11 9.47 33.53
N PHE A 567 29.73 8.65 34.38
CA PHE A 567 31.15 8.69 34.71
C PHE A 567 32.04 7.88 33.77
N MET A 568 31.47 7.17 32.77
CA MET A 568 32.25 6.26 31.92
C MET A 568 33.11 7.00 30.90
N PHE A 569 32.72 8.21 30.49
CA PHE A 569 33.50 9.10 29.62
C PHE A 569 33.26 10.56 30.05
N PRO A 570 34.31 11.33 30.44
CA PRO A 570 34.13 12.75 30.74
C PRO A 570 33.76 13.52 29.48
N ARG A 571 32.80 14.43 29.60
CA ARG A 571 32.30 15.27 28.51
C ARG A 571 33.44 16.14 27.96
N ALA A 572 33.80 15.94 26.69
CA ALA A 572 34.79 16.80 26.03
C ALA A 572 34.29 18.27 26.06
N PRO A 573 35.19 19.25 26.30
CA PRO A 573 34.80 20.66 26.29
C PRO A 573 34.32 21.06 24.88
N SER A 574 33.22 21.79 24.81
CA SER A 574 32.65 22.27 23.56
C SER A 574 33.54 23.34 22.94
N VAL A 575 34.26 22.98 21.87
CA VAL A 575 34.97 23.96 21.03
C VAL A 575 33.93 24.76 20.26
N GLU A 576 33.81 26.04 20.59
CA GLU A 576 32.85 26.96 20.00
C GLU A 576 33.35 27.43 18.63
N LEU A 577 32.84 26.79 17.57
CA LEU A 577 33.28 27.05 16.20
C LEU A 577 32.67 28.36 15.67
N GLN A 578 33.39 29.47 15.83
CA GLN A 578 33.00 30.76 15.27
C GLN A 578 32.83 30.67 13.75
N THR A 579 31.64 31.04 13.26
CA THR A 579 31.38 31.23 11.83
C THR A 579 31.64 32.68 11.42
N PRO A 580 32.24 32.94 10.24
CA PRO A 580 32.57 34.29 9.81
C PRO A 580 31.31 35.09 9.45
N THR A 581 31.21 36.30 9.99
CA THR A 581 30.19 37.29 9.63
C THR A 581 30.33 37.74 8.18
N THR A 582 29.24 37.72 7.42
CA THR A 582 29.11 38.45 6.15
C THR A 582 28.11 39.61 6.28
N THR A 583 28.30 40.63 5.46
CA THR A 583 27.86 42.02 5.74
C THR A 583 26.44 42.35 5.32
N SER A 584 25.89 43.38 5.97
CA SER A 584 24.57 43.96 5.74
C SER A 584 24.41 44.65 4.39
N THR A 585 23.21 44.55 3.81
CA THR A 585 22.59 45.60 2.99
C THR A 585 21.06 45.62 3.22
N SER A 586 20.49 46.82 3.24
CA SER A 586 19.05 47.15 3.36
C SER A 586 18.91 48.66 3.11
N PRO A 587 17.71 49.28 3.05
CA PRO A 587 16.33 48.78 2.93
C PRO A 587 15.74 49.35 1.59
N PRO A 588 14.48 49.83 1.42
CA PRO A 588 13.23 49.66 2.18
C PRO A 588 11.98 49.26 1.35
N GLY A 589 10.91 48.89 2.07
CA GLY A 589 9.55 48.74 1.52
C GLY A 589 8.53 48.63 2.66
N SER A 590 7.66 49.63 2.80
CA SER A 590 6.71 49.77 3.93
C SER A 590 5.27 49.36 3.58
N ARG A 591 4.39 49.36 4.60
CA ARG A 591 2.92 49.11 4.62
C ARG A 591 2.51 47.66 4.94
N ASP A 592 1.41 47.41 5.65
CA ASP A 592 0.61 48.29 6.52
C ASP A 592 -0.11 47.46 7.60
N SER A 593 -0.52 48.10 8.70
CA SER A 593 -1.24 47.44 9.80
C SER A 593 -2.76 47.61 9.68
N ARG A 594 -3.53 46.57 10.05
CA ARG A 594 -4.96 46.67 10.39
C ARG A 594 -5.37 45.58 11.37
N SER A 595 -6.39 45.87 12.18
CA SER A 595 -6.79 45.07 13.35
C SER A 595 -8.28 45.20 13.66
N MET A 596 -8.85 44.15 14.28
CA MET A 596 -10.16 44.12 14.97
C MET A 596 -11.43 44.33 14.08
N PRO A 597 -12.67 44.11 14.59
CA PRO A 597 -13.11 43.61 15.92
C PRO A 597 -14.05 42.37 15.89
N HIS A 598 -14.56 41.98 17.08
CA HIS A 598 -15.58 40.95 17.33
C HIS A 598 -17.04 41.42 17.14
N SER A 599 -17.95 40.46 16.90
CA SER A 599 -19.36 40.43 17.39
C SER A 599 -19.84 38.97 17.48
N THR A 600 -20.66 38.43 18.40
CA THR A 600 -21.58 38.85 19.50
C THR A 600 -23.08 39.01 19.19
N GLY A 601 -23.85 37.90 19.34
CA GLY A 601 -25.33 37.84 19.35
C GLY A 601 -25.96 37.36 18.02
N LYS A 602 -27.18 36.78 17.98
CA LYS A 602 -28.15 36.43 19.05
C LYS A 602 -28.91 35.13 18.71
N SER A 603 -29.40 34.49 19.76
CA SER A 603 -30.48 33.49 19.78
C SER A 603 -31.84 34.02 19.29
N HIS A 604 -32.67 33.15 18.72
CA HIS A 604 -34.13 33.14 18.90
C HIS A 604 -34.68 31.70 18.79
N SER A 605 -35.89 31.47 19.31
CA SER A 605 -36.47 30.15 19.54
C SER A 605 -38.00 30.17 19.62
N LEU A 606 -38.62 29.01 19.36
CA LEU A 606 -40.01 28.62 19.65
C LEU A 606 -41.14 29.20 18.77
N ASP A 607 -42.29 28.54 18.93
CA ASP A 607 -43.59 28.60 18.22
C ASP A 607 -43.65 27.67 16.99
N THR A 608 -44.21 26.45 17.05
CA THR A 608 -45.15 25.80 18.00
C THR A 608 -46.59 26.33 17.94
N GLU A 609 -47.41 25.79 17.04
CA GLU A 609 -48.87 25.78 17.22
C GLU A 609 -49.47 24.45 16.70
N ASP A 610 -50.29 23.79 17.53
CA ASP A 610 -51.09 22.63 17.17
C ASP A 610 -52.41 23.05 16.51
N ARG A 611 -52.97 22.21 15.63
CA ARG A 611 -54.41 21.90 15.65
C ARG A 611 -54.81 20.67 14.86
N THR A 612 -56.02 20.18 15.16
CA THR A 612 -56.41 18.78 14.97
C THR A 612 -57.80 18.60 14.34
N PHE A 613 -57.88 17.56 13.50
CA PHE A 613 -59.02 16.65 13.29
C PHE A 613 -60.34 17.08 12.58
N THR A 614 -60.97 16.01 12.07
CA THR A 614 -62.40 15.78 11.77
C THR A 614 -63.07 16.37 10.52
N ASN A 615 -63.49 15.41 9.66
CA ASN A 615 -64.72 15.36 8.84
C ASN A 615 -64.87 16.36 7.67
N GLY A 616 -65.38 15.99 6.49
CA GLY A 616 -65.83 14.68 6.00
C GLY A 616 -67.25 14.73 5.39
N PHE A 617 -67.37 14.65 4.06
CA PHE A 617 -68.65 14.59 3.35
C PHE A 617 -68.53 13.87 2.00
N LEU A 618 -69.60 13.22 1.54
CA LEU A 618 -69.70 12.63 0.19
C LEU A 618 -70.24 13.66 -0.82
N SER A 619 -69.79 13.57 -2.07
CA SER A 619 -70.66 13.80 -3.24
C SER A 619 -70.14 13.06 -4.49
N GLN A 620 -70.97 13.04 -5.54
CA GLN A 620 -70.88 12.18 -6.73
C GLN A 620 -69.90 12.66 -7.82
N PRO A 621 -69.57 11.81 -8.82
CA PRO A 621 -68.50 12.08 -9.79
C PRO A 621 -68.91 13.08 -10.88
N ASN A 622 -67.92 13.84 -11.37
CA ASN A 622 -68.06 14.72 -12.52
C ASN A 622 -67.01 14.43 -13.60
N ALA A 623 -67.39 14.74 -14.85
CA ALA A 623 -66.71 14.53 -16.12
C ALA A 623 -65.16 14.40 -16.12
N VAL A 624 -64.67 13.37 -16.82
CA VAL A 624 -63.31 13.35 -17.36
C VAL A 624 -63.21 14.42 -18.46
N SER A 625 -62.40 15.45 -18.24
CA SER A 625 -62.11 16.47 -19.25
C SER A 625 -61.10 15.95 -20.28
N ILE A 626 -61.58 15.49 -21.43
CA ILE A 626 -60.75 15.08 -22.57
C ILE A 626 -60.22 16.34 -23.29
N TYR A 627 -59.26 17.05 -22.67
CA TYR A 627 -58.44 18.08 -23.32
C TYR A 627 -57.10 18.27 -22.58
N ASP A 628 -56.32 17.20 -22.49
CA ASP A 628 -54.86 17.32 -22.56
C ASP A 628 -54.35 16.15 -23.42
N LEU A 629 -54.05 16.46 -24.68
CA LEU A 629 -53.54 15.48 -25.65
C LEU A 629 -52.01 15.55 -25.59
N ASP A 630 -51.46 15.00 -24.51
CA ASP A 630 -50.03 14.72 -24.37
C ASP A 630 -49.56 13.96 -25.61
N GLN A 631 -48.69 14.58 -26.42
CA GLN A 631 -48.29 14.03 -27.72
C GLN A 631 -47.69 12.64 -27.54
N LEU A 632 -48.24 11.62 -28.22
CA LEU A 632 -47.82 10.25 -27.99
C LEU A 632 -46.43 10.02 -28.60
N LYS A 633 -45.44 9.91 -27.72
CA LYS A 633 -44.04 9.64 -28.07
C LYS A 633 -43.80 8.13 -28.17
N PHE A 634 -43.81 7.61 -29.39
CA PHE A 634 -43.50 6.22 -29.69
C PHE A 634 -42.03 6.08 -30.06
N THR A 635 -41.25 5.29 -29.32
CA THR A 635 -39.87 4.94 -29.70
C THR A 635 -39.82 3.54 -30.29
N ASP A 636 -39.26 3.41 -31.50
CA ASP A 636 -39.08 2.16 -32.23
C ASP A 636 -37.81 1.44 -31.75
N CYS A 637 -37.95 0.18 -31.31
CA CYS A 637 -36.82 -0.62 -30.80
C CYS A 637 -35.72 -0.90 -31.84
N CYS A 638 -36.03 -0.85 -33.14
CA CYS A 638 -35.12 -1.24 -34.23
C CYS A 638 -34.21 -0.10 -34.71
N ASN A 639 -34.64 1.15 -34.58
CA ASN A 639 -33.89 2.32 -35.04
C ASN A 639 -33.71 3.43 -33.99
N GLY A 640 -34.33 3.30 -32.80
CA GLY A 640 -34.21 4.24 -31.70
C GLY A 640 -34.82 5.63 -31.96
N LYS A 641 -35.59 5.80 -33.04
CA LYS A 641 -36.27 7.07 -33.33
C LYS A 641 -37.53 7.18 -32.49
N THR A 642 -37.69 8.32 -31.83
CA THR A 642 -38.95 8.72 -31.18
C THR A 642 -39.80 9.50 -32.18
N TYR A 643 -40.93 8.91 -32.55
CA TYR A 643 -41.99 9.53 -33.34
C TYR A 643 -42.95 10.26 -32.39
N VAL A 644 -43.47 11.40 -32.84
CA VAL A 644 -44.43 12.23 -32.08
C VAL A 644 -45.72 12.27 -32.88
N ILE A 645 -46.82 11.84 -32.25
CA ILE A 645 -48.18 11.83 -32.81
C ILE A 645 -49.04 12.85 -32.04
#